data_AF-A0A3D0L6X5-F1
#
_entry.id   AF-A0A3D0L6X5-F1
#
_cell.length_a   1.000
_cell.length_b   1.000
_cell.length_c   1.000
_cell.angle_alpha   90.00
_cell.angle_beta   90.00
_cell.angle_gamma   90.00
#
_symmetry.space_group_name_H-M   'P 1'
#
loop_
_entity.id
_entity.type
_entity.pdbx_description
1 polymer ?
#
loop_
_entity_poly.entity_id
_entity_poly.type
_entity_poly.pdbx_seq_one_letter_code
_entity_poly.pdbx_strand_id
1 'polypeptide(L)'
;MEKIIGGQELENPISAGVQQKILWPCYEFIAHAEGLDNFEKNIIEEVVLKLAAINVRSDSEIAECTGLDDDLISFMHSRLQQKGLLDETCGITDAGKMKLEEFAEKHSQDIHIYVDALSGRVLPYWAPVSERNNFHYDGGRWDRKDDDNPDKPLFFRYKAISSAGMENDEEQAAYPLRFEKDSYNSVPEVDDVSAMLHTLFPKNDSIVVRIDESQDCEKNLCYCLMEILLPEGNTRRWVCTDGFGKLSTFFSTDFITDAKDKEFLAGLRSKLQSGTNAAKSEEKTAPEEYPRLAEKLSLVQKSMSVLDLSVDSPDKEEELRMARNDVLLYMTQLAEWAFHYILHQKYFEYKAREILSDFEKFRGNKASAHIIGKIAEKKAVALGFSIESDCKKSLRERYGRILSAFENTPSLFALVDLCVISLSDEMWLKDFAKNAPDFLLDLALLNKMRNESFHAGNTETNLSQIHRAYKEILLLLKAGLGIEINSESRMSFAERHEFQNERISAIARMEDALGFTLCHILDNTLLGFFTDMERRSPDKEHLNNAVILDMYRILESVFVQVNEGLGDENKKSDWREKARSAGFVLDGGAECKALLSTNEDRIQIALERKPSSMNAACIAFLTLSDIKLLKELKNKWRTLPADVSYIVRLRGHGEIPDSIDEARVWEIKAHITDLICFFAEKGFLSQKNVN
;
A
#
# COMPACT_ATOMS: atom_id res chain seq x y z
N MET A 1 31.46 0.56 -22.59
CA MET A 1 31.43 0.59 -21.12
C MET A 1 30.18 1.36 -20.76
N GLU A 2 29.33 0.84 -19.89
CA GLU A 2 28.04 1.47 -19.60
C GLU A 2 28.23 2.61 -18.62
N LYS A 3 27.56 3.72 -18.90
CA LYS A 3 27.62 4.92 -18.09
C LYS A 3 26.62 4.77 -16.95
N ILE A 4 27.09 4.60 -15.72
CA ILE A 4 26.22 4.43 -14.55
C ILE A 4 26.35 5.66 -13.66
N ILE A 5 25.21 6.18 -13.22
CA ILE A 5 25.08 7.34 -12.32
C ILE A 5 24.40 6.93 -11.00
N GLY A 6 24.68 7.65 -9.91
CA GLY A 6 24.08 7.38 -8.59
C GLY A 6 24.78 6.25 -7.82
N GLY A 7 24.28 5.84 -6.65
CA GLY A 7 24.85 4.73 -5.86
C GLY A 7 25.39 5.11 -4.47
N GLN A 8 24.94 6.22 -3.87
CA GLN A 8 25.17 6.45 -2.45
C GLN A 8 24.31 5.47 -1.63
N GLU A 9 24.95 4.67 -0.77
CA GLU A 9 24.24 3.76 0.13
C GLU A 9 23.36 4.56 1.10
N LEU A 10 22.08 4.20 1.18
CA LEU A 10 21.17 4.72 2.18
C LEU A 10 21.63 4.29 3.58
N GLU A 11 21.78 5.23 4.51
CA GLU A 11 21.63 4.91 5.93
C GLU A 11 20.15 4.58 6.16
N ASN A 12 19.79 3.30 5.99
CA ASN A 12 18.42 2.79 5.94
C ASN A 12 17.54 3.28 7.10
N PRO A 13 16.52 4.16 6.86
CA PRO A 13 15.55 4.55 7.88
C PRO A 13 14.34 3.61 7.94
N ILE A 14 14.22 2.64 7.02
CA ILE A 14 13.06 1.73 6.89
C ILE A 14 13.52 0.27 6.83
N SER A 15 12.89 -0.59 7.62
CA SER A 15 13.07 -2.05 7.53
C SER A 15 12.38 -2.59 6.27
N ALA A 16 13.13 -3.26 5.39
CA ALA A 16 12.64 -3.81 4.13
C ALA A 16 12.77 -5.34 4.11
N GLY A 17 11.67 -6.02 3.78
CA GLY A 17 11.65 -7.48 3.66
C GLY A 17 12.28 -7.98 2.35
N VAL A 18 12.32 -7.14 1.32
CA VAL A 18 13.07 -7.37 0.09
C VAL A 18 13.76 -6.07 -0.31
N GLN A 19 15.02 -6.18 -0.69
CA GLN A 19 15.82 -5.12 -1.27
C GLN A 19 16.55 -5.68 -2.49
N GLN A 20 16.45 -4.99 -3.63
CA GLN A 20 17.15 -5.35 -4.85
C GLN A 20 17.70 -4.10 -5.52
N LYS A 21 18.99 -4.13 -5.85
CA LYS A 21 19.62 -3.09 -6.68
C LYS A 21 19.24 -3.29 -8.14
N ILE A 22 18.89 -2.20 -8.82
CA ILE A 22 18.52 -2.21 -10.23
C ILE A 22 19.26 -1.10 -10.99
N LEU A 23 19.45 -1.32 -12.29
CA LEU A 23 19.92 -0.30 -13.23
C LEU A 23 18.72 0.23 -13.99
N TRP A 24 18.31 1.45 -13.67
CA TRP A 24 17.20 2.15 -14.30
C TRP A 24 17.69 2.91 -15.53
N PRO A 25 17.16 2.66 -16.74
CA PRO A 25 17.67 3.27 -17.97
C PRO A 25 17.27 4.74 -18.07
N CYS A 26 18.24 5.60 -18.38
CA CYS A 26 18.04 7.03 -18.60
C CYS A 26 18.85 7.51 -19.82
N TYR A 27 18.49 8.66 -20.38
CA TYR A 27 19.29 9.36 -21.39
C TYR A 27 19.84 10.65 -20.81
N GLU A 28 21.14 10.85 -20.93
CA GLU A 28 21.82 12.04 -20.46
C GLU A 28 21.95 13.09 -21.56
N PHE A 29 21.64 14.33 -21.23
CA PHE A 29 21.80 15.49 -22.11
C PHE A 29 22.53 16.61 -21.38
N ILE A 30 23.07 17.54 -22.15
CA ILE A 30 23.70 18.76 -21.63
C ILE A 30 22.75 19.93 -21.85
N ALA A 31 22.53 20.71 -20.80
CA ALA A 31 21.82 21.98 -20.86
C ALA A 31 22.72 23.10 -20.35
N HIS A 32 22.59 24.28 -20.94
CA HIS A 32 23.18 25.52 -20.45
C HIS A 32 22.19 26.20 -19.53
N ALA A 33 22.55 26.36 -18.26
CA ALA A 33 21.70 26.99 -17.26
C ALA A 33 22.36 28.25 -16.70
N GLU A 34 21.61 29.35 -16.64
CA GLU A 34 21.99 30.60 -15.98
C GLU A 34 21.22 30.71 -14.66
N GLY A 35 21.83 31.26 -13.62
CA GLY A 35 21.14 31.59 -12.35
C GLY A 35 20.96 30.42 -11.38
N LEU A 36 21.72 29.34 -11.54
CA LEU A 36 21.77 28.21 -10.60
C LEU A 36 22.64 28.45 -9.36
N ASP A 37 23.37 29.56 -9.30
CA ASP A 37 24.22 29.88 -8.14
C ASP A 37 23.37 30.40 -7.00
N ASN A 38 23.30 29.67 -5.89
CA ASN A 38 22.83 30.26 -4.64
C ASN A 38 23.25 29.57 -3.33
N PHE A 39 24.26 28.69 -3.33
CA PHE A 39 24.72 28.05 -2.08
C PHE A 39 26.13 28.38 -1.63
N GLU A 40 27.00 28.94 -2.51
CA GLU A 40 28.32 29.43 -2.10
C GLU A 40 28.39 30.97 -1.92
N LYS A 41 27.38 31.72 -2.38
CA LYS A 41 27.32 33.18 -2.23
C LYS A 41 26.92 33.54 -0.80
N ASN A 42 27.86 34.06 -0.02
CA ASN A 42 27.55 34.62 1.30
C ASN A 42 26.83 35.96 1.11
N ILE A 43 25.50 35.92 1.16
CA ILE A 43 24.61 37.08 0.98
C ILE A 43 24.99 38.24 1.90
N ILE A 44 25.50 37.96 3.10
CA ILE A 44 25.92 38.99 4.04
C ILE A 44 27.22 39.66 3.59
N GLU A 45 28.17 38.91 3.01
CA GLU A 45 29.38 39.49 2.39
C GLU A 45 29.00 40.45 1.25
N GLU A 46 28.05 40.05 0.40
CA GLU A 46 27.57 40.86 -0.71
C GLU A 46 26.88 42.16 -0.23
N VAL A 47 26.01 42.08 0.77
CA VAL A 47 25.31 43.24 1.35
C VAL A 47 26.29 44.23 1.95
N VAL A 48 27.26 43.77 2.74
CA VAL A 48 28.27 44.63 3.36
C VAL A 48 29.15 45.29 2.29
N LEU A 49 29.54 44.57 1.23
CA LEU A 49 30.31 45.15 0.14
C LEU A 49 29.49 46.18 -0.66
N LYS A 50 28.20 45.94 -0.92
CA LYS A 50 27.31 46.91 -1.60
C LYS A 50 27.16 48.20 -0.80
N LEU A 51 27.03 48.08 0.52
CA LEU A 51 26.94 49.23 1.44
C LEU A 51 28.27 50.01 1.49
N ALA A 52 29.39 49.31 1.56
CA ALA A 52 30.72 49.93 1.48
C ALA A 52 30.93 50.65 0.13
N ALA A 53 30.40 50.12 -0.98
CA ALA A 53 30.48 50.74 -2.30
C ALA A 53 29.71 52.06 -2.42
N ILE A 54 28.62 52.24 -1.66
CA ILE A 54 27.89 53.51 -1.54
C ILE A 54 28.33 54.36 -0.35
N ASN A 55 29.48 54.00 0.24
CA ASN A 55 30.16 54.74 1.30
C ASN A 55 29.49 54.68 2.69
N VAL A 56 28.67 53.67 2.95
CA VAL A 56 28.16 53.33 4.29
C VAL A 56 29.15 52.38 4.95
N ARG A 57 29.79 52.83 6.04
CA ARG A 57 30.99 52.16 6.59
C ARG A 57 30.93 51.89 8.10
N SER A 58 30.00 52.52 8.81
CA SER A 58 29.85 52.34 10.25
C SER A 58 29.05 51.06 10.53
N ASP A 59 29.54 50.24 11.46
CA ASP A 59 28.84 49.02 11.90
C ASP A 59 27.39 49.33 12.31
N SER A 60 27.20 50.42 13.07
CA SER A 60 25.89 50.88 13.54
C SER A 60 24.97 51.35 12.42
N GLU A 61 25.51 52.05 11.40
CA GLU A 61 24.71 52.46 10.23
C GLU A 61 24.30 51.26 9.38
N ILE A 62 25.18 50.27 9.23
CA ILE A 62 24.90 49.04 8.50
C ILE A 62 23.87 48.19 9.25
N ALA A 63 24.00 48.05 10.57
CA ALA A 63 23.03 47.36 11.42
C ALA A 63 21.65 48.02 11.35
N GLU A 64 21.59 49.37 11.41
CA GLU A 64 20.33 50.11 11.26
C GLU A 64 19.69 49.92 9.87
N CYS A 65 20.50 49.92 8.81
CA CYS A 65 20.01 49.74 7.43
C CYS A 65 19.55 48.30 7.13
N THR A 66 20.13 47.30 7.77
CA THR A 66 19.92 45.88 7.44
C THR A 66 19.10 45.11 8.47
N GLY A 67 18.97 45.64 9.69
CA GLY A 67 18.35 44.96 10.84
C GLY A 67 19.21 43.81 11.40
N LEU A 68 20.49 43.74 11.04
CA LEU A 68 21.45 42.75 11.52
C LEU A 68 22.13 43.20 12.82
N ASP A 69 22.63 42.25 13.60
CA ASP A 69 23.33 42.51 14.87
C ASP A 69 24.70 43.19 14.63
N ASP A 70 25.04 44.20 15.44
CA ASP A 70 26.31 44.93 15.39
C ASP A 70 27.52 43.97 15.50
N ASP A 71 27.40 42.90 16.31
CA ASP A 71 28.46 41.90 16.48
C ASP A 71 28.69 41.10 15.19
N LEU A 72 27.61 40.80 14.46
CA LEU A 72 27.68 40.11 13.18
C LEU A 72 28.31 41.00 12.11
N ILE A 73 27.94 42.29 12.05
CA ILE A 73 28.54 43.23 11.11
C ILE A 73 30.03 43.43 11.40
N SER A 74 30.41 43.58 12.67
CA SER A 74 31.81 43.70 13.11
C SER A 74 32.64 42.47 12.71
N PHE A 75 32.08 41.27 12.88
CA PHE A 75 32.70 40.02 12.41
C PHE A 75 32.88 40.00 10.89
N MET A 76 31.85 40.42 10.15
CA MET A 76 31.88 40.44 8.68
C MET A 76 32.87 41.46 8.13
N HIS A 77 32.96 42.67 8.70
CA HIS A 77 33.99 43.64 8.38
C HIS A 77 35.40 43.08 8.59
N SER A 78 35.65 42.49 9.77
CA SER A 78 36.95 41.86 10.07
C SER A 78 37.32 40.78 9.06
N ARG A 79 36.35 39.94 8.69
CA ARG A 79 36.54 38.87 7.70
C ARG A 79 36.77 39.40 6.29
N LEU A 80 36.05 40.43 5.86
CA LEU A 80 36.22 41.05 4.54
C LEU A 80 37.54 41.83 4.42
N GLN A 81 38.01 42.45 5.51
CA GLN A 81 39.33 43.07 5.60
C GLN A 81 40.44 42.01 5.49
N GLN A 82 40.32 40.88 6.19
CA GLN A 82 41.27 39.77 6.07
C GLN A 82 41.35 39.20 4.64
N LYS A 83 40.23 39.21 3.91
CA LYS A 83 40.16 38.83 2.49
C LYS A 83 40.70 39.92 1.54
N GLY A 84 41.06 41.10 2.04
CA GLY A 84 41.51 42.24 1.23
C GLY A 84 40.41 42.90 0.39
N LEU A 85 39.14 42.61 0.69
CA LEU A 85 37.98 43.15 -0.04
C LEU A 85 37.55 44.52 0.50
N LEU A 86 37.88 44.79 1.78
CA LEU A 86 37.74 46.08 2.44
C LEU A 86 39.11 46.57 2.93
N ASP A 87 39.30 47.89 2.99
CA ASP A 87 40.47 48.54 3.57
C ASP A 87 40.32 48.76 5.10
N GLU A 88 41.36 49.29 5.74
CA GLU A 88 41.38 49.60 7.18
C GLU A 88 40.31 50.61 7.61
N THR A 89 39.75 51.37 6.68
CA THR A 89 38.66 52.33 6.89
C THR A 89 37.28 51.77 6.52
N CYS A 90 37.18 50.45 6.30
CA CYS A 90 36.00 49.76 5.78
C CYS A 90 35.51 50.29 4.41
N GLY A 91 36.41 50.91 3.65
CA GLY A 91 36.19 51.28 2.25
C GLY A 91 36.41 50.09 1.33
N ILE A 92 35.63 50.00 0.26
CA ILE A 92 35.77 48.91 -0.72
C ILE A 92 37.06 49.04 -1.54
N THR A 93 37.83 47.95 -1.64
CA THR A 93 39.05 47.88 -2.47
C THR A 93 38.72 47.55 -3.91
N ASP A 94 39.68 47.64 -4.83
CA ASP A 94 39.46 47.20 -6.21
C ASP A 94 39.22 45.68 -6.31
N ALA A 95 39.82 44.88 -5.41
CA ALA A 95 39.50 43.47 -5.27
C ALA A 95 38.05 43.25 -4.76
N GLY A 96 37.58 44.10 -3.85
CA GLY A 96 36.18 44.13 -3.40
C GLY A 96 35.20 44.50 -4.52
N LYS A 97 35.55 45.45 -5.39
CA LYS A 97 34.74 45.81 -6.58
C LYS A 97 34.67 44.67 -7.59
N MET A 98 35.79 44.02 -7.89
CA MET A 98 35.80 42.84 -8.76
C MET A 98 34.95 41.71 -8.17
N LYS A 99 34.97 41.52 -6.84
CA LYS A 99 34.10 40.55 -6.16
C LYS A 99 32.62 40.92 -6.24
N LEU A 100 32.28 42.21 -6.19
CA LEU A 100 30.91 42.69 -6.42
C LEU A 100 30.44 42.49 -7.87
N GLU A 101 31.33 42.68 -8.84
CA GLU A 101 31.05 42.38 -10.25
C GLU A 101 30.82 40.87 -10.45
N GLU A 102 31.63 40.01 -9.80
CA GLU A 102 31.42 38.55 -9.76
C GLU A 102 30.08 38.17 -9.09
N PHE A 103 29.64 38.89 -8.05
CA PHE A 103 28.31 38.70 -7.48
C PHE A 103 27.19 39.09 -8.45
N ALA A 104 27.42 40.10 -9.30
CA ALA A 104 26.46 40.62 -10.27
C ALA A 104 26.40 39.81 -11.57
N GLU A 105 27.45 39.08 -11.92
CA GLU A 105 27.44 38.14 -13.04
C GLU A 105 26.49 36.96 -12.74
N LYS A 106 25.55 36.73 -13.66
CA LYS A 106 24.80 35.47 -13.68
C LYS A 106 25.79 34.39 -14.13
N HIS A 107 26.23 33.50 -13.23
CA HIS A 107 27.08 32.43 -13.71
C HIS A 107 26.22 31.50 -14.58
N SER A 108 26.68 31.35 -15.82
CA SER A 108 26.19 30.35 -16.74
C SER A 108 27.05 29.12 -16.56
N GLN A 109 26.43 27.96 -16.43
CA GLN A 109 27.12 26.69 -16.35
C GLN A 109 26.43 25.62 -17.17
N ASP A 110 27.24 24.70 -17.68
CA ASP A 110 26.77 23.52 -18.38
C ASP A 110 26.42 22.47 -17.32
N ILE A 111 25.22 21.92 -17.43
CA ILE A 111 24.69 20.92 -16.51
C ILE A 111 24.31 19.66 -17.28
N HIS A 112 24.56 18.51 -16.66
CA HIS A 112 24.00 17.24 -17.03
C HIS A 112 22.57 17.14 -16.52
N ILE A 113 21.65 16.81 -17.41
CA ILE A 113 20.25 16.49 -17.14
C ILE A 113 19.94 15.09 -17.66
N TYR A 114 18.89 14.47 -17.13
CA TYR A 114 18.58 13.08 -17.43
C TYR A 114 17.10 12.91 -17.75
N VAL A 115 16.78 12.10 -18.75
CA VAL A 115 15.42 11.73 -19.14
C VAL A 115 15.20 10.26 -18.84
N ASP A 116 14.11 9.92 -18.16
CA ASP A 116 13.72 8.54 -17.86
C ASP A 116 13.32 7.82 -19.15
N ALA A 117 14.01 6.72 -19.49
CA ALA A 117 13.72 5.95 -20.69
C ALA A 117 12.41 5.13 -20.60
N LEU A 118 11.81 4.98 -19.41
CA LEU A 118 10.56 4.25 -19.21
C LEU A 118 9.33 5.17 -19.24
N SER A 119 9.42 6.37 -18.64
CA SER A 119 8.29 7.32 -18.58
C SER A 119 8.42 8.55 -19.50
N GLY A 120 9.61 8.82 -20.03
CA GLY A 120 9.92 10.02 -20.82
C GLY A 120 10.06 11.31 -20.00
N ARG A 121 10.01 11.24 -18.68
CA ARG A 121 10.06 12.42 -17.80
C ARG A 121 11.50 12.85 -17.52
N VAL A 122 11.74 14.17 -17.44
CA VAL A 122 13.02 14.72 -16.97
C VAL A 122 13.18 14.42 -15.48
N LEU A 123 14.28 13.78 -15.09
CA LEU A 123 14.59 13.46 -13.71
C LEU A 123 14.78 14.74 -12.89
N PRO A 124 14.30 14.80 -11.63
CA PRO A 124 14.49 15.94 -10.74
C PRO A 124 15.91 15.95 -10.14
N TYR A 125 16.91 15.89 -11.00
CA TYR A 125 18.32 15.84 -10.66
C TYR A 125 19.16 16.45 -11.78
N TRP A 126 20.21 17.19 -11.40
CA TRP A 126 21.21 17.72 -12.31
C TRP A 126 22.60 17.70 -11.66
N ALA A 127 23.64 17.72 -12.47
CA ALA A 127 25.03 17.84 -12.01
C ALA A 127 25.83 18.77 -12.91
N PRO A 128 26.77 19.58 -12.38
CA PRO A 128 27.68 20.36 -13.22
C PRO A 128 28.52 19.46 -14.12
N VAL A 129 28.76 19.86 -15.37
CA VAL A 129 29.65 19.12 -16.29
C VAL A 129 31.09 19.05 -15.76
N SER A 130 31.51 20.02 -14.94
CA SER A 130 32.81 20.05 -14.27
C SER A 130 32.97 18.96 -13.20
N GLU A 131 31.88 18.45 -12.61
CA GLU A 131 31.88 17.47 -11.51
C GLU A 131 31.63 16.03 -11.98
N ARG A 132 31.78 15.78 -13.28
CA ARG A 132 31.50 14.50 -13.96
C ARG A 132 32.11 13.27 -13.28
N ASN A 133 33.23 13.39 -12.55
CA ASN A 133 33.87 12.21 -11.96
C ASN A 133 33.30 11.76 -10.61
N ASN A 134 32.41 12.53 -9.98
CA ASN A 134 31.92 12.20 -8.63
C ASN A 134 30.80 11.15 -8.64
N PHE A 135 30.18 10.88 -9.79
CA PHE A 135 28.96 10.07 -9.87
C PHE A 135 28.99 8.98 -10.95
N HIS A 136 30.07 8.86 -11.73
CA HIS A 136 30.17 7.85 -12.79
C HIS A 136 30.97 6.62 -12.34
N TYR A 137 30.37 5.43 -12.49
CA TYR A 137 31.04 4.14 -12.21
C TYR A 137 31.61 3.53 -13.49
N ASP A 138 32.93 3.56 -13.65
CA ASP A 138 33.61 3.04 -14.85
C ASP A 138 34.19 1.61 -14.68
N GLY A 139 33.84 0.91 -13.59
CA GLY A 139 34.53 -0.33 -13.19
C GLY A 139 33.78 -1.66 -13.34
N GLY A 140 32.52 -1.67 -13.83
CA GLY A 140 31.69 -2.87 -13.76
C GLY A 140 31.71 -3.80 -14.97
N ARG A 141 31.16 -5.00 -14.80
CA ARG A 141 31.08 -6.05 -15.83
C ARG A 141 29.74 -6.76 -15.81
N TRP A 142 29.34 -7.27 -16.97
CA TRP A 142 28.17 -8.13 -17.11
C TRP A 142 28.46 -9.57 -16.67
N ASP A 143 27.48 -10.22 -16.04
CA ASP A 143 27.48 -11.67 -15.91
C ASP A 143 27.61 -12.32 -17.29
N ARG A 144 28.31 -13.48 -17.34
CA ARG A 144 28.36 -14.27 -18.57
C ARG A 144 26.98 -14.85 -18.84
N LYS A 145 26.55 -14.81 -20.11
CA LYS A 145 25.39 -15.57 -20.55
C LYS A 145 25.60 -17.04 -20.26
N ASP A 146 24.56 -17.64 -19.70
CA ASP A 146 24.49 -19.05 -19.39
C ASP A 146 23.90 -19.74 -20.63
N ASP A 147 24.76 -20.38 -21.43
CA ASP A 147 24.33 -21.00 -22.70
C ASP A 147 23.36 -22.17 -22.48
N ASP A 148 23.38 -22.79 -21.29
CA ASP A 148 22.49 -23.88 -20.88
C ASP A 148 21.16 -23.37 -20.29
N ASN A 149 21.10 -22.11 -19.85
CA ASN A 149 19.90 -21.47 -19.33
C ASN A 149 19.79 -20.01 -19.80
N PRO A 150 19.38 -19.78 -21.07
CA PRO A 150 19.33 -18.45 -21.66
C PRO A 150 18.30 -17.52 -21.01
N ASP A 151 17.38 -18.05 -20.21
CA ASP A 151 16.37 -17.28 -19.47
C ASP A 151 16.84 -16.80 -18.09
N LYS A 152 18.04 -17.19 -17.67
CA LYS A 152 18.62 -16.71 -16.41
C LYS A 152 18.83 -15.18 -16.46
N PRO A 153 18.35 -14.43 -15.45
CA PRO A 153 18.56 -12.99 -15.40
C PRO A 153 20.06 -12.65 -15.31
N LEU A 154 20.50 -11.75 -16.20
CA LEU A 154 21.87 -11.24 -16.24
C LEU A 154 22.00 -10.03 -15.32
N PHE A 155 23.00 -10.05 -14.44
CA PHE A 155 23.28 -8.92 -13.55
C PHE A 155 24.53 -8.17 -14.00
N PHE A 156 24.54 -6.87 -13.70
CA PHE A 156 25.73 -6.04 -13.79
C PHE A 156 26.45 -6.05 -12.44
N ARG A 157 27.73 -6.41 -12.42
CA ARG A 157 28.55 -6.44 -11.21
C ARG A 157 29.50 -5.27 -11.13
N TYR A 158 29.60 -4.66 -9.95
CA TYR A 158 30.44 -3.49 -9.71
C TYR A 158 30.99 -3.50 -8.27
N LYS A 159 32.05 -2.71 -8.03
CA LYS A 159 32.54 -2.43 -6.68
C LYS A 159 31.94 -1.12 -6.20
N ALA A 160 31.30 -1.14 -5.04
CA ALA A 160 30.73 0.06 -4.45
C ALA A 160 31.83 0.94 -3.83
N ILE A 161 31.66 2.26 -3.93
CA ILE A 161 32.50 3.21 -3.20
C ILE A 161 31.66 3.63 -1.98
N SER A 162 32.19 3.40 -0.77
CA SER A 162 31.50 3.81 0.46
C SER A 162 31.31 5.32 0.51
N SER A 163 30.34 5.79 1.31
CA SER A 163 30.12 7.22 1.59
C SER A 163 31.37 7.94 2.14
N ALA A 164 32.33 7.19 2.67
CA ALA A 164 33.63 7.68 3.13
C ALA A 164 34.73 7.70 2.04
N GLY A 165 34.40 7.38 0.79
CA GLY A 165 35.33 7.37 -0.35
C GLY A 165 36.27 6.16 -0.39
N MET A 166 36.05 5.14 0.45
CA MET A 166 36.81 3.87 0.39
C MET A 166 36.09 2.86 -0.50
N GLU A 167 36.81 2.25 -1.44
CA GLU A 167 36.30 1.12 -2.23
C GLU A 167 35.97 -0.04 -1.29
N ASN A 168 34.77 -0.58 -1.44
CA ASN A 168 34.36 -1.80 -0.74
C ASN A 168 34.97 -3.01 -1.48
N ASP A 169 35.54 -3.96 -0.75
CA ASP A 169 36.20 -5.13 -1.36
C ASP A 169 35.19 -6.13 -1.98
N GLU A 170 33.93 -6.09 -1.54
CA GLU A 170 32.86 -6.96 -2.05
C GLU A 170 32.18 -6.41 -3.31
N GLU A 171 32.08 -7.26 -4.33
CA GLU A 171 31.33 -6.94 -5.55
C GLU A 171 29.82 -7.03 -5.32
N GLN A 172 29.12 -5.95 -5.66
CA GLN A 172 27.67 -5.87 -5.68
C GLN A 172 27.11 -6.19 -7.07
N ALA A 173 25.83 -6.55 -7.13
CA ALA A 173 25.13 -6.91 -8.37
C ALA A 173 23.83 -6.12 -8.51
N ALA A 174 23.61 -5.51 -9.67
CA ALA A 174 22.39 -4.78 -10.02
C ALA A 174 21.69 -5.41 -11.21
N TYR A 175 20.36 -5.52 -11.14
CA TYR A 175 19.54 -6.06 -12.22
C TYR A 175 19.17 -4.96 -13.22
N PRO A 176 19.48 -5.11 -14.52
CA PRO A 176 19.11 -4.12 -15.51
C PRO A 176 17.66 -4.23 -15.95
N LEU A 177 16.96 -3.10 -15.96
CA LEU A 177 15.65 -3.06 -16.59
C LEU A 177 15.80 -3.04 -18.11
N ARG A 178 14.95 -3.83 -18.75
CA ARG A 178 14.73 -3.86 -20.19
C ARG A 178 13.78 -2.73 -20.57
N PHE A 179 14.07 -2.14 -21.72
CA PHE A 179 13.29 -1.05 -22.27
C PHE A 179 13.41 -1.11 -23.80
N GLU A 180 12.45 -0.46 -24.47
CA GLU A 180 12.52 -0.33 -25.92
C GLU A 180 13.59 0.71 -26.26
N LYS A 181 14.67 0.23 -26.87
CA LYS A 181 15.78 1.08 -27.30
C LYS A 181 15.23 2.12 -28.28
N ASP A 182 15.57 3.39 -28.06
CA ASP A 182 15.11 4.58 -28.80
C ASP A 182 13.78 5.20 -28.31
N SER A 183 13.02 4.54 -27.44
CA SER A 183 11.88 5.17 -26.78
C SER A 183 12.34 6.31 -25.89
N TYR A 184 11.74 7.50 -26.07
CA TYR A 184 12.09 8.75 -25.37
C TYR A 184 13.56 9.19 -25.50
N ASN A 185 14.29 8.67 -26.51
CA ASN A 185 15.66 9.05 -26.79
C ASN A 185 15.73 10.31 -27.68
N SER A 186 15.18 11.41 -27.19
CA SER A 186 15.17 12.70 -27.86
C SER A 186 15.59 13.80 -26.91
N VAL A 187 16.22 14.85 -27.44
CA VAL A 187 16.55 16.04 -26.67
C VAL A 187 15.28 16.55 -25.95
N PRO A 188 15.30 16.74 -24.62
CA PRO A 188 14.12 17.14 -23.87
C PRO A 188 13.71 18.57 -24.20
N GLU A 189 12.42 18.88 -24.03
CA GLU A 189 11.93 20.25 -24.22
C GLU A 189 12.49 21.17 -23.13
N VAL A 190 12.81 22.41 -23.53
CA VAL A 190 13.34 23.43 -22.60
C VAL A 190 12.37 23.69 -21.45
N ASP A 191 11.06 23.66 -21.73
CA ASP A 191 10.01 23.89 -20.73
C ASP A 191 10.02 22.81 -19.65
N ASP A 192 10.24 21.54 -20.01
CA ASP A 192 10.31 20.42 -19.05
C ASP A 192 11.52 20.56 -18.12
N VAL A 193 12.68 20.94 -18.69
CA VAL A 193 13.91 21.16 -17.91
C VAL A 193 13.79 22.39 -17.02
N SER A 194 13.16 23.46 -17.51
CA SER A 194 12.88 24.66 -16.72
C SER A 194 11.92 24.34 -15.57
N ALA A 195 10.85 23.59 -15.83
CA ALA A 195 9.89 23.16 -14.81
C ALA A 195 10.57 22.28 -13.73
N MET A 196 11.46 21.38 -14.15
CA MET A 196 12.27 20.57 -13.24
C MET A 196 13.16 21.45 -12.34
N LEU A 197 13.91 22.40 -12.91
CA LEU A 197 14.78 23.28 -12.13
C LEU A 197 14.00 24.21 -11.19
N HIS A 198 12.84 24.73 -11.59
CA HIS A 198 11.98 25.52 -10.70
C HIS A 198 11.37 24.68 -9.56
N THR A 199 11.17 23.38 -9.79
CA THR A 199 10.76 22.45 -8.73
C THR A 199 11.86 22.26 -7.69
N LEU A 200 13.13 22.17 -8.14
CA LEU A 200 14.29 22.04 -7.25
C LEU A 200 14.66 23.36 -6.55
N PHE A 201 14.48 24.50 -7.22
CA PHE A 201 14.77 25.84 -6.70
C PHE A 201 13.51 26.72 -6.70
N PRO A 202 12.54 26.41 -5.83
CA PRO A 202 11.31 27.18 -5.76
C PRO A 202 11.63 28.65 -5.44
N LYS A 203 11.02 29.57 -6.21
CA LYS A 203 11.19 31.04 -6.14
C LYS A 203 12.42 31.62 -6.84
N ASN A 204 13.19 30.82 -7.56
CA ASN A 204 14.27 31.35 -8.41
C ASN A 204 13.77 31.58 -9.85
N ASP A 205 13.10 32.71 -10.08
CA ASP A 205 12.59 33.10 -11.40
C ASP A 205 13.71 33.58 -12.35
N SER A 206 14.95 33.62 -11.89
CA SER A 206 16.10 34.05 -12.67
C SER A 206 16.75 32.92 -13.48
N ILE A 207 16.30 31.68 -13.27
CA ILE A 207 16.79 30.49 -13.97
C ILE A 207 16.39 30.58 -15.44
N VAL A 208 17.38 30.52 -16.32
CA VAL A 208 17.18 30.45 -17.77
C VAL A 208 17.91 29.23 -18.30
N VAL A 209 17.23 28.42 -19.09
CA VAL A 209 17.75 27.18 -19.66
C VAL A 209 17.82 27.28 -21.17
N ARG A 210 18.90 26.75 -21.75
CA ARG A 210 19.03 26.49 -23.18
C ARG A 210 19.58 25.10 -23.40
N ILE A 211 19.10 24.41 -24.43
CA ILE A 211 19.52 23.06 -24.76
C ILE A 211 19.89 23.03 -26.24
N ASP A 212 21.03 22.43 -26.56
CA ASP A 212 21.43 22.23 -27.95
C ASP A 212 20.65 21.05 -28.54
N GLU A 213 19.84 21.32 -29.57
CA GLU A 213 19.04 20.32 -30.29
C GLU A 213 19.90 19.37 -31.14
N SER A 214 21.18 19.70 -31.39
CA SER A 214 22.09 18.93 -32.23
C SER A 214 22.86 17.82 -31.50
N GLN A 215 22.47 17.49 -30.25
CA GLN A 215 23.12 16.47 -29.44
C GLN A 215 22.94 15.04 -30.01
N ASP A 216 23.97 14.22 -29.88
CA ASP A 216 24.02 12.84 -30.38
C ASP A 216 23.27 11.86 -29.45
N CYS A 217 21.97 11.71 -29.66
CA CYS A 217 21.10 10.83 -28.88
C CYS A 217 21.56 9.36 -28.86
N GLU A 218 22.32 8.88 -29.86
CA GLU A 218 22.73 7.46 -29.91
C GLU A 218 23.74 7.10 -28.79
N LYS A 219 24.41 8.08 -28.20
CA LYS A 219 25.45 7.89 -27.17
C LYS A 219 25.03 8.31 -25.77
N ASN A 220 23.78 8.72 -25.60
CA ASN A 220 23.29 9.34 -24.36
C ASN A 220 22.80 8.33 -23.32
N LEU A 221 22.71 7.05 -23.67
CA LEU A 221 22.24 6.02 -22.73
C LEU A 221 23.16 5.92 -21.51
N CYS A 222 22.55 6.11 -20.34
CA CYS A 222 23.14 5.87 -19.04
C CYS A 222 22.17 5.06 -18.17
N TYR A 223 22.64 4.59 -17.02
CA TYR A 223 21.82 3.86 -16.05
C TYR A 223 21.92 4.52 -14.68
N CYS A 224 20.79 4.84 -14.07
CA CYS A 224 20.72 5.23 -12.68
C CYS A 224 20.73 3.97 -11.80
N LEU A 225 21.76 3.83 -10.97
CA LEU A 225 21.86 2.77 -9.98
C LEU A 225 20.95 3.12 -8.80
N MET A 226 19.87 2.38 -8.66
CA MET A 226 18.87 2.59 -7.61
C MET A 226 18.50 1.28 -6.91
N GLU A 227 17.68 1.38 -5.88
CA GLU A 227 17.19 0.25 -5.12
C GLU A 227 15.67 0.24 -5.12
N ILE A 228 15.11 -0.94 -5.35
CA ILE A 228 13.70 -1.21 -5.13
C ILE A 228 13.54 -1.97 -3.82
N LEU A 229 12.59 -1.50 -3.03
CA LEU A 229 12.34 -1.94 -1.67
C LEU A 229 10.89 -2.39 -1.56
N LEU A 230 10.69 -3.51 -0.87
CA LEU A 230 9.39 -3.90 -0.36
C LEU A 230 9.43 -3.74 1.17
N PRO A 231 8.85 -2.66 1.73
CA PRO A 231 8.89 -2.41 3.17
C PRO A 231 8.28 -3.56 3.97
N GLU A 232 8.82 -3.86 5.15
CA GLU A 232 8.20 -4.85 6.04
C GLU A 232 6.75 -4.46 6.37
N GLY A 233 5.82 -5.41 6.20
CA GLY A 233 4.38 -5.17 6.37
C GLY A 233 3.65 -4.60 5.13
N ASN A 234 4.36 -4.18 4.08
CA ASN A 234 3.79 -3.84 2.79
C ASN A 234 4.02 -5.00 1.81
N THR A 235 2.95 -5.65 1.36
CA THR A 235 3.03 -6.82 0.46
C THR A 235 2.75 -6.49 -1.00
N ARG A 236 2.46 -5.22 -1.33
CA ARG A 236 1.96 -4.85 -2.67
C ARG A 236 2.73 -3.74 -3.36
N ARG A 237 3.09 -2.66 -2.66
CA ARG A 237 3.70 -1.48 -3.30
C ARG A 237 5.20 -1.48 -3.13
N TRP A 238 5.91 -1.55 -4.26
CA TRP A 238 7.33 -1.27 -4.32
C TRP A 238 7.58 0.20 -4.01
N VAL A 239 8.70 0.46 -3.34
CA VAL A 239 9.23 1.80 -3.10
C VAL A 239 10.59 1.86 -3.78
N CYS A 240 10.85 2.94 -4.52
CA CYS A 240 12.10 3.13 -5.24
C CYS A 240 12.93 4.22 -4.57
N THR A 241 14.25 4.08 -4.61
CA THR A 241 15.16 5.19 -4.31
C THR A 241 15.33 6.06 -5.55
N ASP A 242 15.79 7.29 -5.36
CA ASP A 242 16.19 8.19 -6.47
C ASP A 242 17.58 7.88 -7.05
N GLY A 243 18.30 6.90 -6.49
CA GLY A 243 19.69 6.62 -6.80
C GLY A 243 20.72 7.52 -6.09
N PHE A 244 20.26 8.53 -5.33
CA PHE A 244 21.09 9.52 -4.63
C PHE A 244 20.82 9.54 -3.12
N GLY A 245 20.34 8.41 -2.58
CA GLY A 245 20.19 8.20 -1.14
C GLY A 245 18.85 8.67 -0.55
N LYS A 246 17.82 8.94 -1.36
CA LYS A 246 16.47 9.25 -0.86
C LYS A 246 15.40 8.35 -1.48
N LEU A 247 14.32 8.13 -0.74
CA LEU A 247 13.11 7.52 -1.29
C LEU A 247 12.43 8.51 -2.23
N SER A 248 11.95 8.00 -3.36
CA SER A 248 11.34 8.81 -4.40
C SER A 248 10.00 8.25 -4.83
N THR A 249 9.04 9.16 -5.04
CA THR A 249 7.78 8.85 -5.71
C THR A 249 7.84 9.12 -7.21
N PHE A 250 8.96 9.66 -7.72
CA PHE A 250 9.17 9.91 -9.14
C PHE A 250 9.23 8.60 -9.93
N PHE A 251 10.00 7.63 -9.39
CA PHE A 251 10.12 6.30 -9.97
C PHE A 251 8.99 5.40 -9.46
N SER A 252 8.34 4.70 -10.38
CA SER A 252 7.32 3.69 -10.07
C SER A 252 7.56 2.44 -10.89
N THR A 253 7.41 1.28 -10.26
CA THR A 253 7.41 0.00 -10.97
C THR A 253 6.32 -0.10 -12.03
N ASP A 254 5.31 0.78 -11.99
CA ASP A 254 4.24 0.88 -13.00
C ASP A 254 4.76 1.20 -14.40
N PHE A 255 5.90 1.90 -14.49
CA PHE A 255 6.54 2.23 -15.77
C PHE A 255 7.27 1.03 -16.40
N ILE A 256 7.45 -0.06 -15.64
CA ILE A 256 8.08 -1.28 -16.14
C ILE A 256 7.03 -2.06 -16.93
N THR A 257 7.22 -2.11 -18.25
CA THR A 257 6.27 -2.75 -19.17
C THR A 257 6.73 -4.13 -19.62
N ASP A 258 8.04 -4.39 -19.65
CA ASP A 258 8.65 -5.64 -20.10
C ASP A 258 8.21 -6.84 -19.25
N ALA A 259 7.84 -7.93 -19.92
CA ALA A 259 7.29 -9.12 -19.26
C ALA A 259 8.33 -9.86 -18.40
N LYS A 260 9.59 -9.92 -18.84
CA LYS A 260 10.65 -10.62 -18.10
C LYS A 260 11.06 -9.85 -16.85
N ASP A 261 11.01 -8.52 -16.91
CA ASP A 261 11.27 -7.69 -15.73
C ASP A 261 10.13 -7.79 -14.70
N LYS A 262 8.88 -7.82 -15.17
CA LYS A 262 7.72 -8.08 -14.31
C LYS A 262 7.82 -9.44 -13.62
N GLU A 263 8.19 -10.48 -14.37
CA GLU A 263 8.41 -11.83 -13.84
C GLU A 263 9.56 -11.85 -12.82
N PHE A 264 10.66 -11.16 -13.09
CA PHE A 264 11.76 -11.00 -12.15
C PHE A 264 11.30 -10.35 -10.83
N LEU A 265 10.55 -9.26 -10.90
CA LEU A 265 10.00 -8.57 -9.72
C LEU A 265 9.02 -9.46 -8.94
N ALA A 266 8.14 -10.19 -9.63
CA ALA A 266 7.26 -11.18 -8.99
C ALA A 266 8.08 -12.27 -8.29
N GLY A 267 9.16 -12.75 -8.92
CA GLY A 267 10.10 -13.70 -8.34
C GLY A 267 10.87 -13.17 -7.13
N LEU A 268 11.12 -11.87 -7.02
CA LEU A 268 11.71 -11.29 -5.80
C LEU A 268 10.74 -11.38 -4.62
N ARG A 269 9.43 -11.26 -4.85
CA ARG A 269 8.41 -11.45 -3.81
C ARG A 269 8.31 -12.91 -3.37
N SER A 270 8.58 -13.86 -4.26
CA SER A 270 8.66 -15.27 -3.87
C SER A 270 9.96 -15.59 -3.11
N LYS A 271 11.06 -14.83 -3.28
CA LYS A 271 12.30 -15.05 -2.50
C LYS A 271 12.17 -14.74 -1.00
N LEU A 272 11.23 -13.88 -0.59
CA LEU A 272 10.80 -13.72 0.81
C LEU A 272 10.44 -15.07 1.47
N GLN A 273 10.04 -16.07 0.68
CA GLN A 273 9.67 -17.42 1.12
C GLN A 273 10.87 -18.33 1.41
N SER A 274 12.11 -17.88 1.20
CA SER A 274 13.30 -18.75 1.28
C SER A 274 14.48 -18.17 2.07
N GLY A 275 14.49 -16.85 2.31
CA GLY A 275 15.60 -16.18 2.96
C GLY A 275 15.13 -15.29 4.10
N THR A 276 15.18 -15.80 5.33
CA THR A 276 15.46 -14.96 6.50
C THR A 276 16.43 -15.70 7.41
N ASN A 277 17.72 -15.47 7.17
CA ASN A 277 18.71 -15.64 8.23
C ASN A 277 18.32 -14.68 9.35
N ALA A 278 18.19 -15.24 10.55
CA ALA A 278 17.86 -14.56 11.78
C ALA A 278 18.80 -13.38 12.04
N ALA A 279 18.33 -12.17 11.75
CA ALA A 279 18.70 -11.02 12.56
C ALA A 279 17.93 -11.17 13.87
N LYS A 280 18.66 -11.49 14.95
CA LYS A 280 18.12 -11.55 16.30
C LYS A 280 17.58 -10.18 16.70
N SER A 281 16.28 -9.95 16.52
CA SER A 281 15.56 -8.94 17.29
C SER A 281 15.35 -9.49 18.69
N GLU A 282 15.82 -8.76 19.71
CA GLU A 282 15.70 -9.15 21.11
C GLU A 282 14.25 -9.45 21.49
N GLU A 283 14.02 -10.67 21.99
CA GLU A 283 12.73 -11.16 22.47
C GLU A 283 12.23 -10.31 23.65
N LYS A 284 11.07 -9.69 23.50
CA LYS A 284 10.25 -9.24 24.64
C LYS A 284 9.10 -10.21 24.83
N THR A 285 9.31 -11.24 25.64
CA THR A 285 8.20 -11.95 26.30
C THR A 285 7.29 -10.92 26.96
N ALA A 286 5.95 -11.06 26.81
CA ALA A 286 4.97 -10.18 27.44
C ALA A 286 5.42 -9.83 28.87
N PRO A 287 5.85 -8.58 29.12
CA PRO A 287 6.58 -8.27 30.34
C PRO A 287 5.66 -8.42 31.57
N GLU A 288 6.27 -8.56 32.74
CA GLU A 288 5.63 -8.47 34.07
C GLU A 288 4.71 -7.23 34.23
N GLU A 289 4.81 -6.27 33.30
CA GLU A 289 4.06 -5.02 33.15
C GLU A 289 2.54 -5.19 32.89
N TYR A 290 2.09 -6.32 32.32
CA TYR A 290 0.67 -6.57 32.00
C TYR A 290 0.11 -7.88 32.60
N PRO A 291 -0.01 -7.98 33.94
CA PRO A 291 -0.28 -9.24 34.64
C PRO A 291 -1.64 -9.88 34.27
N ARG A 292 -2.68 -9.07 34.03
CA ARG A 292 -4.00 -9.59 33.61
C ARG A 292 -3.98 -10.13 32.18
N LEU A 293 -3.22 -9.48 31.30
CA LEU A 293 -3.08 -9.92 29.92
C LEU A 293 -2.32 -11.27 29.86
N ALA A 294 -1.23 -11.39 30.62
CA ALA A 294 -0.45 -12.62 30.73
C ALA A 294 -1.27 -13.78 31.32
N GLU A 295 -2.06 -13.52 32.36
CA GLU A 295 -3.00 -14.48 32.96
C GLU A 295 -3.99 -15.01 31.92
N LYS A 296 -4.66 -14.12 31.17
CA LYS A 296 -5.64 -14.52 30.15
C LYS A 296 -5.02 -15.23 28.97
N LEU A 297 -3.85 -14.78 28.53
CA LEU A 297 -3.11 -15.43 27.45
C LEU A 297 -2.78 -16.89 27.80
N SER A 298 -2.27 -17.14 29.01
CA SER A 298 -1.97 -18.49 29.50
C SER A 298 -3.20 -19.39 29.52
N LEU A 299 -4.36 -18.87 29.98
CA LEU A 299 -5.62 -19.60 30.00
C LEU A 299 -6.14 -19.92 28.59
N VAL A 300 -6.02 -18.99 27.63
CA VAL A 300 -6.33 -19.25 26.22
C VAL A 300 -5.43 -20.33 25.66
N GLN A 301 -4.11 -20.23 25.84
CA GLN A 301 -3.14 -21.20 25.32
C GLN A 301 -3.38 -22.61 25.87
N LYS A 302 -3.66 -22.72 27.18
CA LYS A 302 -3.99 -23.99 27.81
C LYS A 302 -5.24 -24.61 27.21
N SER A 303 -6.29 -23.81 27.04
CA SER A 303 -7.59 -24.31 26.55
C SER A 303 -7.54 -24.63 25.05
N MET A 304 -6.79 -23.86 24.26
CA MET A 304 -6.51 -24.14 22.84
C MET A 304 -5.78 -25.47 22.65
N SER A 305 -4.82 -25.81 23.53
CA SER A 305 -4.07 -27.07 23.42
C SER A 305 -4.93 -28.34 23.56
N VAL A 306 -6.09 -28.22 24.21
CA VAL A 306 -7.07 -29.31 24.38
C VAL A 306 -7.96 -29.45 23.14
N LEU A 307 -8.17 -28.36 22.38
CA LEU A 307 -9.00 -28.38 21.15
C LEU A 307 -8.37 -29.19 20.01
N ASP A 308 -7.07 -29.42 20.06
CA ASP A 308 -6.30 -30.18 19.06
C ASP A 308 -6.23 -31.69 19.34
N LEU A 309 -6.85 -32.18 20.42
CA LEU A 309 -6.79 -33.59 20.81
C LEU A 309 -7.85 -34.42 20.10
N SER A 310 -7.49 -35.62 19.64
CA SER A 310 -8.42 -36.58 19.06
C SER A 310 -9.38 -37.13 20.12
N VAL A 311 -10.69 -37.11 19.83
CA VAL A 311 -11.73 -37.66 20.71
C VAL A 311 -11.78 -39.17 20.55
N ASP A 312 -11.47 -39.91 21.61
CA ASP A 312 -11.53 -41.38 21.66
C ASP A 312 -12.34 -41.92 22.86
N SER A 313 -12.90 -41.04 23.70
CA SER A 313 -13.76 -41.40 24.83
C SER A 313 -14.83 -40.35 25.13
N PRO A 314 -15.96 -40.73 25.78
CA PRO A 314 -16.99 -39.80 26.25
C PRO A 314 -16.47 -38.77 27.26
N ASP A 315 -15.50 -39.15 28.10
CA ASP A 315 -14.87 -38.24 29.05
C ASP A 315 -14.07 -37.14 28.33
N LYS A 316 -13.38 -37.49 27.23
CA LYS A 316 -12.67 -36.51 26.38
C LYS A 316 -13.61 -35.63 25.58
N GLU A 317 -14.80 -36.11 25.25
CA GLU A 317 -15.84 -35.31 24.57
C GLU A 317 -16.37 -34.20 25.49
N GLU A 318 -16.58 -34.51 26.77
CA GLU A 318 -16.96 -33.52 27.79
C GLU A 318 -15.83 -32.55 28.12
N GLU A 319 -14.58 -33.02 28.20
CA GLU A 319 -13.40 -32.16 28.35
C GLU A 319 -13.23 -31.20 27.16
N LEU A 320 -13.44 -31.67 25.93
CA LEU A 320 -13.40 -30.84 24.72
C LEU A 320 -14.52 -29.80 24.72
N ARG A 321 -15.73 -30.17 25.17
CA ARG A 321 -16.86 -29.25 25.30
C ARG A 321 -16.59 -28.14 26.31
N MET A 322 -16.00 -28.48 27.46
CA MET A 322 -15.59 -27.48 28.46
C MET A 322 -14.47 -26.58 27.94
N ALA A 323 -13.44 -27.16 27.29
CA ALA A 323 -12.35 -26.40 26.70
C ALA A 323 -12.83 -25.40 25.62
N ARG A 324 -13.84 -25.75 24.82
CA ARG A 324 -14.45 -24.84 23.83
C ARG A 324 -15.07 -23.60 24.48
N ASN A 325 -15.86 -23.79 25.54
CA ASN A 325 -16.49 -22.68 26.27
C ASN A 325 -15.44 -21.81 26.96
N ASP A 326 -14.41 -22.44 27.53
CA ASP A 326 -13.30 -21.76 28.19
C ASP A 326 -12.48 -20.92 27.21
N VAL A 327 -12.16 -21.46 26.02
CA VAL A 327 -11.46 -20.70 24.96
C VAL A 327 -12.26 -19.45 24.56
N LEU A 328 -13.56 -19.58 24.30
CA LEU A 328 -14.41 -18.44 23.90
C LEU A 328 -14.44 -17.36 24.99
N LEU A 329 -14.56 -17.76 26.25
CA LEU A 329 -14.54 -16.87 27.40
C LEU A 329 -13.18 -16.16 27.52
N TYR A 330 -12.08 -16.92 27.54
CA TYR A 330 -10.75 -16.38 27.78
C TYR A 330 -10.24 -15.54 26.62
N MET A 331 -10.59 -15.87 25.37
CA MET A 331 -10.24 -15.03 24.22
C MET A 331 -10.96 -13.69 24.26
N THR A 332 -12.24 -13.70 24.65
CA THR A 332 -13.00 -12.44 24.80
C THR A 332 -12.37 -11.57 25.88
N GLN A 333 -11.99 -12.17 27.02
CA GLN A 333 -11.29 -11.48 28.10
C GLN A 333 -9.90 -10.99 27.67
N LEU A 334 -9.17 -11.77 26.87
CA LEU A 334 -7.86 -11.38 26.35
C LEU A 334 -7.99 -10.12 25.48
N ALA A 335 -8.97 -10.08 24.57
CA ALA A 335 -9.26 -8.91 23.76
C ALA A 335 -9.70 -7.70 24.61
N GLU A 336 -10.55 -7.92 25.62
CA GLU A 336 -10.96 -6.88 26.59
C GLU A 336 -9.76 -6.23 27.27
N TRP A 337 -8.84 -7.03 27.81
CA TRP A 337 -7.63 -6.52 28.45
C TRP A 337 -6.68 -5.88 27.45
N ALA A 338 -6.57 -6.40 26.22
CA ALA A 338 -5.78 -5.78 25.16
C ALA A 338 -6.24 -4.34 24.90
N PHE A 339 -7.54 -4.15 24.60
CA PHE A 339 -8.09 -2.82 24.37
C PHE A 339 -8.00 -1.92 25.60
N HIS A 340 -8.20 -2.48 26.79
CA HIS A 340 -8.06 -1.73 28.03
C HIS A 340 -6.63 -1.17 28.17
N TYR A 341 -5.59 -1.99 27.99
CA TYR A 341 -4.21 -1.54 28.10
C TYR A 341 -3.81 -0.58 26.99
N ILE A 342 -4.28 -0.79 25.76
CA ILE A 342 -4.06 0.16 24.65
C ILE A 342 -4.61 1.53 25.04
N LEU A 343 -5.86 1.59 25.49
CA LEU A 343 -6.51 2.85 25.88
C LEU A 343 -5.87 3.52 27.10
N HIS A 344 -5.14 2.79 27.95
CA HIS A 344 -4.45 3.31 29.13
C HIS A 344 -2.96 3.59 28.92
N GLN A 345 -2.46 3.50 27.67
CA GLN A 345 -1.15 4.07 27.37
C GLN A 345 -1.21 5.59 27.56
N LYS A 346 -0.15 6.17 28.16
CA LYS A 346 -0.12 7.58 28.61
C LYS A 346 -0.64 8.59 27.59
N TYR A 347 -0.34 8.39 26.30
CA TYR A 347 -0.80 9.26 25.21
C TYR A 347 -2.26 8.99 24.79
N PHE A 348 -2.69 7.72 24.74
CA PHE A 348 -4.03 7.32 24.33
C PHE A 348 -5.08 7.57 25.41
N GLU A 349 -4.71 7.50 26.68
CA GLU A 349 -5.61 7.73 27.81
C GLU A 349 -6.17 9.15 27.80
N TYR A 350 -5.34 10.14 27.42
CA TYR A 350 -5.77 11.52 27.27
C TYR A 350 -6.89 11.66 26.22
N LYS A 351 -6.69 11.07 25.03
CA LYS A 351 -7.69 11.08 23.94
C LYS A 351 -8.97 10.33 24.32
N ALA A 352 -8.83 9.22 25.04
CA ALA A 352 -9.97 8.47 25.55
C ALA A 352 -10.80 9.29 26.54
N ARG A 353 -10.15 10.00 27.47
CA ARG A 353 -10.81 10.87 28.45
C ARG A 353 -11.47 12.08 27.82
N GLU A 354 -10.88 12.68 26.78
CA GLU A 354 -11.48 13.77 26.01
C GLU A 354 -12.82 13.33 25.38
N ILE A 355 -12.82 12.20 24.67
CA ILE A 355 -14.04 11.63 24.07
C ILE A 355 -15.08 11.27 25.15
N LEU A 356 -14.66 10.73 26.29
CA LEU A 356 -15.57 10.44 27.40
C LEU A 356 -16.21 11.70 27.98
N SER A 357 -15.45 12.80 28.10
CA SER A 357 -15.98 14.10 28.53
C SER A 357 -17.00 14.64 27.53
N ASP A 358 -16.72 14.54 26.24
CA ASP A 358 -17.66 14.92 25.18
C ASP A 358 -18.96 14.10 25.20
N PHE A 359 -18.87 12.84 25.61
CA PHE A 359 -20.02 11.94 25.75
C PHE A 359 -20.76 12.07 27.08
N GLU A 360 -20.24 12.82 28.05
CA GLU A 360 -20.88 13.00 29.36
C GLU A 360 -22.29 13.60 29.24
N LYS A 361 -22.52 14.45 28.25
CA LYS A 361 -23.85 15.00 27.90
C LYS A 361 -24.91 13.93 27.58
N PHE A 362 -24.49 12.70 27.27
CA PHE A 362 -25.37 11.57 27.01
C PHE A 362 -25.64 10.68 28.23
N ARG A 363 -25.13 11.05 29.42
CA ARG A 363 -25.37 10.33 30.67
C ARG A 363 -26.88 10.20 30.94
N GLY A 364 -27.34 8.97 31.16
CA GLY A 364 -28.76 8.66 31.39
C GLY A 364 -29.65 8.67 30.14
N ASN A 365 -29.14 9.06 28.96
CA ASN A 365 -29.92 9.07 27.73
C ASN A 365 -30.02 7.66 27.12
N LYS A 366 -31.24 7.16 26.92
CA LYS A 366 -31.50 5.84 26.32
C LYS A 366 -31.06 5.75 24.85
N ALA A 367 -30.96 6.87 24.13
CA ALA A 367 -30.50 6.94 22.75
C ALA A 367 -28.96 6.98 22.61
N SER A 368 -28.22 7.11 23.71
CA SER A 368 -26.75 7.22 23.72
C SER A 368 -26.07 6.08 22.96
N ALA A 369 -26.53 4.84 23.14
CA ALA A 369 -26.06 3.65 22.43
C ALA A 369 -26.11 3.79 20.90
N HIS A 370 -27.20 4.36 20.36
CA HIS A 370 -27.36 4.51 18.92
C HIS A 370 -26.53 5.67 18.36
N ILE A 371 -26.36 6.74 19.14
CA ILE A 371 -25.57 7.91 18.73
C ILE A 371 -24.09 7.56 18.72
N ILE A 372 -23.57 7.06 19.85
CA ILE A 372 -22.15 6.68 19.99
C ILE A 372 -21.82 5.56 19.01
N GLY A 373 -22.70 4.54 18.90
CA GLY A 373 -22.46 3.44 17.99
C GLY A 373 -22.43 3.81 16.51
N LYS A 374 -23.22 4.81 16.08
CA LYS A 374 -23.10 5.36 14.72
C LYS A 374 -21.78 6.10 14.50
N ILE A 375 -21.25 6.76 15.52
CA ILE A 375 -19.94 7.42 15.45
C ILE A 375 -18.84 6.34 15.36
N ALA A 376 -18.90 5.32 16.20
CA ALA A 376 -17.98 4.17 16.16
C ALA A 376 -18.01 3.48 14.80
N GLU A 377 -19.20 3.17 14.26
CA GLU A 377 -19.38 2.58 12.93
C GLU A 377 -18.71 3.43 11.85
N LYS A 378 -18.97 4.75 11.85
CA LYS A 378 -18.39 5.66 10.84
C LYS A 378 -16.86 5.71 10.93
N LYS A 379 -16.31 5.73 12.15
CA LYS A 379 -14.87 5.76 12.38
C LYS A 379 -14.21 4.42 12.04
N ALA A 380 -14.84 3.31 12.39
CA ALA A 380 -14.35 1.97 12.05
C ALA A 380 -14.29 1.74 10.52
N VAL A 381 -15.32 2.16 9.78
CA VAL A 381 -15.30 2.11 8.31
C VAL A 381 -14.21 3.01 7.73
N ALA A 382 -14.02 4.22 8.28
CA ALA A 382 -12.97 5.13 7.83
C ALA A 382 -11.55 4.61 8.10
N LEU A 383 -11.37 3.81 9.16
CA LEU A 383 -10.12 3.12 9.46
C LEU A 383 -9.83 1.97 8.48
N GLY A 384 -10.87 1.37 7.89
CA GLY A 384 -10.76 0.25 6.94
C GLY A 384 -11.38 -1.06 7.41
N PHE A 385 -12.14 -1.08 8.52
CA PHE A 385 -12.80 -2.29 9.01
C PHE A 385 -14.09 -2.60 8.24
N SER A 386 -14.33 -3.90 7.99
CA SER A 386 -15.58 -4.47 7.51
C SER A 386 -16.64 -4.42 8.60
N ILE A 387 -17.81 -3.84 8.33
CA ILE A 387 -18.91 -3.75 9.30
C ILE A 387 -20.22 -4.32 8.73
N GLU A 388 -20.67 -5.46 9.28
CA GLU A 388 -21.93 -6.13 8.92
C GLU A 388 -23.00 -5.99 10.02
N SER A 389 -24.24 -6.45 9.75
CA SER A 389 -25.41 -6.21 10.62
C SER A 389 -25.24 -6.70 12.06
N ASP A 390 -24.54 -7.81 12.29
CA ASP A 390 -24.31 -8.35 13.63
C ASP A 390 -23.21 -7.56 14.37
N CYS A 391 -22.15 -7.14 13.67
CA CYS A 391 -21.15 -6.22 14.23
C CYS A 391 -21.75 -4.84 14.58
N LYS A 392 -22.66 -4.31 13.74
CA LYS A 392 -23.40 -3.06 14.01
C LYS A 392 -24.24 -3.12 15.27
N LYS A 393 -24.72 -4.30 15.67
CA LYS A 393 -25.46 -4.46 16.94
C LYS A 393 -24.51 -4.45 18.13
N SER A 394 -23.32 -5.02 17.97
CA SER A 394 -22.28 -5.07 19.00
C SER A 394 -21.68 -3.69 19.28
N LEU A 395 -21.45 -2.85 18.26
CA LEU A 395 -20.89 -1.48 18.37
C LEU A 395 -21.90 -0.43 18.92
N ARG A 396 -22.91 -0.81 19.71
CA ARG A 396 -23.96 0.12 20.20
C ARG A 396 -23.96 0.18 21.71
N GLU A 397 -22.80 0.38 22.32
CA GLU A 397 -22.71 0.43 23.78
C GLU A 397 -23.13 1.78 24.34
N ARG A 398 -23.79 1.73 25.51
CA ARG A 398 -24.25 2.95 26.20
C ARG A 398 -23.06 3.65 26.83
N TYR A 399 -23.10 4.98 26.88
CA TYR A 399 -22.07 5.79 27.56
C TYR A 399 -21.68 5.23 28.95
N GLY A 400 -22.67 4.90 29.79
CA GLY A 400 -22.38 4.36 31.13
C GLY A 400 -21.61 3.04 31.12
N ARG A 401 -21.80 2.18 30.11
CA ARG A 401 -21.02 0.95 29.94
C ARG A 401 -19.62 1.24 29.41
N ILE A 402 -19.48 2.19 28.49
CA ILE A 402 -18.18 2.63 27.97
C ILE A 402 -17.32 3.22 29.09
N LEU A 403 -17.89 4.14 29.89
CA LEU A 403 -17.23 4.71 31.05
C LEU A 403 -16.85 3.63 32.08
N SER A 404 -17.79 2.73 32.40
CA SER A 404 -17.52 1.62 33.32
C SER A 404 -16.46 0.65 32.79
N ALA A 405 -16.37 0.44 31.47
CA ALA A 405 -15.41 -0.44 30.85
C ALA A 405 -14.00 0.14 30.85
N PHE A 406 -13.91 1.45 30.65
CA PHE A 406 -12.68 2.20 30.74
C PHE A 406 -12.17 2.26 32.19
N GLU A 407 -13.03 2.61 33.16
CA GLU A 407 -12.59 2.87 34.55
C GLU A 407 -12.52 1.62 35.45
N ASN A 408 -13.41 0.65 35.27
CA ASN A 408 -13.64 -0.39 36.29
C ASN A 408 -13.53 -1.81 35.75
N THR A 409 -14.40 -2.19 34.82
CA THR A 409 -14.58 -3.58 34.40
C THR A 409 -14.57 -3.67 32.88
N PRO A 410 -13.44 -4.08 32.27
CA PRO A 410 -13.31 -4.22 30.83
C PRO A 410 -14.51 -4.96 30.22
N SER A 411 -15.02 -4.41 29.13
CA SER A 411 -16.15 -4.97 28.37
C SER A 411 -15.83 -4.77 26.90
N LEU A 412 -15.85 -5.86 26.13
CA LEU A 412 -15.21 -5.90 24.82
C LEU A 412 -15.68 -4.76 23.92
N PHE A 413 -16.96 -4.74 23.56
CA PHE A 413 -17.48 -3.76 22.60
C PHE A 413 -17.55 -2.34 23.15
N ALA A 414 -17.61 -2.18 24.47
CA ALA A 414 -17.56 -0.88 25.09
C ALA A 414 -16.16 -0.24 24.95
N LEU A 415 -15.10 -1.06 25.03
CA LEU A 415 -13.72 -0.64 24.78
C LEU A 415 -13.42 -0.52 23.28
N VAL A 416 -13.99 -1.38 22.44
CA VAL A 416 -13.88 -1.26 20.98
C VAL A 416 -14.48 0.06 20.51
N ASP A 417 -15.71 0.39 20.93
CA ASP A 417 -16.37 1.66 20.60
C ASP A 417 -15.49 2.86 20.97
N LEU A 418 -14.92 2.85 22.18
CA LEU A 418 -14.02 3.91 22.63
C LEU A 418 -12.71 3.95 21.82
N CYS A 419 -12.08 2.81 21.57
CA CYS A 419 -10.84 2.69 20.84
C CYS A 419 -10.95 3.21 19.40
N VAL A 420 -11.95 2.74 18.63
CA VAL A 420 -12.11 3.16 17.23
C VAL A 420 -12.49 4.64 17.10
N ILE A 421 -13.12 5.23 18.12
CA ILE A 421 -13.45 6.66 18.13
C ILE A 421 -12.20 7.48 18.51
N SER A 422 -11.61 7.18 19.67
CA SER A 422 -10.51 7.97 20.25
C SER A 422 -9.22 7.86 19.47
N LEU A 423 -8.96 6.73 18.81
CA LEU A 423 -7.72 6.45 18.10
C LEU A 423 -7.89 6.44 16.57
N SER A 424 -8.98 7.02 16.05
CA SER A 424 -9.27 7.03 14.61
C SER A 424 -8.21 7.70 13.72
N ASP A 425 -7.35 8.54 14.31
CA ASP A 425 -6.28 9.22 13.59
C ASP A 425 -4.94 8.50 13.67
N GLU A 426 -4.80 7.48 14.54
CA GLU A 426 -3.57 6.74 14.75
C GLU A 426 -3.21 5.87 13.55
N MET A 427 -1.95 5.98 13.09
CA MET A 427 -1.48 5.25 11.91
C MET A 427 -1.47 3.74 12.14
N TRP A 428 -1.01 3.29 13.32
CA TRP A 428 -0.95 1.86 13.65
C TRP A 428 -2.32 1.18 13.58
N LEU A 429 -3.39 1.89 13.98
CA LEU A 429 -4.75 1.35 13.96
C LEU A 429 -5.32 1.33 12.54
N LYS A 430 -4.98 2.33 11.71
CA LYS A 430 -5.30 2.33 10.27
C LYS A 430 -4.61 1.17 9.56
N ASP A 431 -3.33 0.95 9.84
CA ASP A 431 -2.56 -0.14 9.23
C ASP A 431 -3.04 -1.51 9.72
N PHE A 432 -3.36 -1.64 11.01
CA PHE A 432 -3.99 -2.83 11.55
C PHE A 432 -5.35 -3.11 10.87
N ALA A 433 -6.21 -2.11 10.72
CA ALA A 433 -7.51 -2.26 10.08
C ALA A 433 -7.40 -2.66 8.60
N LYS A 434 -6.41 -2.15 7.86
CA LYS A 434 -6.12 -2.59 6.48
C LYS A 434 -5.65 -4.03 6.41
N ASN A 435 -4.88 -4.48 7.41
CA ASN A 435 -4.31 -5.83 7.46
C ASN A 435 -5.31 -6.88 7.96
N ALA A 436 -6.22 -6.49 8.85
CA ALA A 436 -7.28 -7.32 9.43
C ALA A 436 -8.66 -6.63 9.35
N PRO A 437 -9.20 -6.42 8.14
CA PRO A 437 -10.44 -5.65 7.96
C PRO A 437 -11.65 -6.33 8.62
N ASP A 438 -11.67 -7.66 8.70
CA ASP A 438 -12.76 -8.42 9.30
C ASP A 438 -12.64 -8.56 10.82
N PHE A 439 -11.61 -7.99 11.47
CA PHE A 439 -11.35 -8.22 12.89
C PHE A 439 -12.54 -7.90 13.80
N LEU A 440 -13.28 -6.82 13.49
CA LEU A 440 -14.47 -6.46 14.26
C LEU A 440 -15.65 -7.41 14.00
N LEU A 441 -15.68 -8.10 12.86
CA LEU A 441 -16.64 -9.17 12.58
C LEU A 441 -16.28 -10.42 13.39
N ASP A 442 -14.99 -10.79 13.41
CA ASP A 442 -14.50 -11.95 14.13
C ASP A 442 -14.69 -11.79 15.65
N LEU A 443 -14.43 -10.60 16.20
CA LEU A 443 -14.75 -10.27 17.59
C LEU A 443 -16.26 -10.30 17.87
N ALA A 444 -17.09 -9.85 16.93
CA ALA A 444 -18.55 -9.86 17.11
C ALA A 444 -19.10 -11.28 17.10
N LEU A 445 -18.56 -12.14 16.23
CA LEU A 445 -18.87 -13.54 16.16
C LEU A 445 -18.40 -14.29 17.42
N LEU A 446 -17.18 -14.05 17.88
CA LEU A 446 -16.64 -14.61 19.11
C LEU A 446 -17.52 -14.26 20.33
N ASN A 447 -17.89 -12.99 20.44
CA ASN A 447 -18.76 -12.51 21.52
C ASN A 447 -20.17 -13.11 21.44
N LYS A 448 -20.70 -13.32 20.23
CA LYS A 448 -21.99 -14.00 20.00
C LYS A 448 -21.92 -15.47 20.40
N MET A 449 -20.92 -16.21 19.94
CA MET A 449 -20.69 -17.62 20.28
C MET A 449 -20.50 -17.81 21.79
N ARG A 450 -19.76 -16.90 22.43
CA ARG A 450 -19.66 -16.85 23.90
C ARG A 450 -21.05 -16.72 24.53
N ASN A 451 -21.83 -15.72 24.15
CA ASN A 451 -23.16 -15.49 24.74
C ASN A 451 -24.13 -16.66 24.47
N GLU A 452 -24.07 -17.27 23.30
CA GLU A 452 -24.89 -18.44 22.93
C GLU A 452 -24.48 -19.68 23.73
N SER A 453 -23.19 -19.93 23.94
CA SER A 453 -22.70 -21.05 24.77
C SER A 453 -23.18 -20.99 26.23
N PHE A 454 -23.43 -19.78 26.76
CA PHE A 454 -24.01 -19.58 28.09
C PHE A 454 -25.52 -19.82 28.16
N HIS A 455 -26.23 -19.81 27.02
CA HIS A 455 -27.70 -19.85 26.96
C HIS A 455 -28.27 -21.11 26.28
N ALA A 456 -27.55 -21.75 25.35
CA ALA A 456 -27.98 -22.93 24.62
C ALA A 456 -26.82 -23.95 24.55
N GLY A 457 -27.01 -25.10 25.21
CA GLY A 457 -25.96 -26.11 25.44
C GLY A 457 -25.48 -26.91 24.23
N ASN A 458 -25.71 -26.46 22.99
CA ASN A 458 -25.13 -27.06 21.79
C ASN A 458 -25.20 -26.07 20.62
N THR A 459 -24.05 -25.53 20.22
CA THR A 459 -23.84 -24.91 18.91
C THR A 459 -22.59 -25.52 18.32
N GLU A 460 -22.66 -25.99 17.06
CA GLU A 460 -21.50 -26.45 16.31
C GLU A 460 -20.51 -25.29 16.16
N THR A 461 -19.53 -25.26 17.05
CA THR A 461 -18.50 -24.24 17.11
C THR A 461 -17.48 -24.50 16.00
N ASN A 462 -17.35 -23.59 15.04
CA ASN A 462 -16.36 -23.73 13.98
C ASN A 462 -14.95 -23.43 14.53
N LEU A 463 -14.16 -24.49 14.80
CA LEU A 463 -12.81 -24.39 15.35
C LEU A 463 -11.91 -23.48 14.53
N SER A 464 -12.05 -23.45 13.20
CA SER A 464 -11.24 -22.58 12.33
C SER A 464 -11.49 -21.09 12.57
N GLN A 465 -12.70 -20.70 12.97
CA GLN A 465 -13.03 -19.31 13.32
C GLN A 465 -12.44 -18.91 14.67
N ILE A 466 -12.41 -19.82 15.65
CA ILE A 466 -11.73 -19.60 16.94
C ILE A 466 -10.23 -19.36 16.72
N HIS A 467 -9.59 -20.21 15.91
CA HIS A 467 -8.18 -20.06 15.57
C HIS A 467 -7.89 -18.75 14.85
N ARG A 468 -8.76 -18.35 13.91
CA ARG A 468 -8.66 -17.06 13.21
C ARG A 468 -8.75 -15.88 14.17
N ALA A 469 -9.80 -15.81 15.00
CA ALA A 469 -9.99 -14.73 15.97
C ALA A 469 -8.82 -14.67 16.98
N TYR A 470 -8.29 -15.82 17.39
CA TYR A 470 -7.12 -15.86 18.28
C TYR A 470 -5.89 -15.22 17.62
N LYS A 471 -5.61 -15.56 16.36
CA LYS A 471 -4.51 -14.95 15.59
C LYS A 471 -4.66 -13.43 15.48
N GLU A 472 -5.84 -12.95 15.16
CA GLU A 472 -6.07 -11.52 15.00
C GLU A 472 -5.96 -10.75 16.33
N ILE A 473 -6.33 -11.37 17.46
CA ILE A 473 -6.07 -10.82 18.81
C ILE A 473 -4.56 -10.74 19.08
N LEU A 474 -3.76 -11.75 18.69
CA LEU A 474 -2.30 -11.67 18.83
C LEU A 474 -1.69 -10.55 17.97
N LEU A 475 -2.22 -10.33 16.77
CA LEU A 475 -1.81 -9.20 15.92
C LEU A 475 -2.17 -7.85 16.56
N LEU A 476 -3.33 -7.75 17.23
CA LEU A 476 -3.69 -6.56 17.99
C LEU A 476 -2.71 -6.31 19.14
N LEU A 477 -2.26 -7.35 19.86
CA LEU A 477 -1.28 -7.22 20.93
C LEU A 477 0.08 -6.72 20.42
N LYS A 478 0.52 -7.22 19.27
CA LYS A 478 1.74 -6.73 18.60
C LYS A 478 1.59 -5.28 18.17
N ALA A 479 0.52 -4.95 17.43
CA ALA A 479 0.33 -3.62 16.86
C ALA A 479 0.05 -2.54 17.92
N GLY A 480 -0.80 -2.85 18.90
CA GLY A 480 -1.26 -1.88 19.89
C GLY A 480 -0.41 -1.80 21.15
N LEU A 481 0.25 -2.89 21.56
CA LEU A 481 1.04 -2.96 22.80
C LEU A 481 2.52 -3.27 22.57
N GLY A 482 2.95 -3.55 21.34
CA GLY A 482 4.31 -4.00 21.05
C GLY A 482 4.65 -5.35 21.68
N ILE A 483 3.64 -6.15 22.04
CA ILE A 483 3.81 -7.45 22.67
C ILE A 483 3.86 -8.51 21.58
N GLU A 484 5.04 -9.09 21.37
CA GLU A 484 5.20 -10.25 20.51
C GLU A 484 5.11 -11.53 21.33
N ILE A 485 4.03 -12.28 21.14
CA ILE A 485 3.89 -13.59 21.75
C ILE A 485 4.46 -14.60 20.77
N ASN A 486 5.62 -15.18 21.12
CA ASN A 486 6.12 -16.39 20.49
C ASN A 486 5.12 -17.52 20.80
N SER A 487 4.05 -17.65 20.01
CA SER A 487 3.15 -18.81 20.02
C SER A 487 3.86 -20.03 19.43
N GLU A 488 4.92 -20.50 20.08
CA GLU A 488 5.60 -21.76 19.74
C GLU A 488 4.77 -23.01 20.14
N SER A 489 3.54 -22.87 20.60
CA SER A 489 2.62 -24.00 20.74
C SER A 489 1.61 -24.06 19.58
N ARG A 490 2.01 -24.85 18.56
CA ARG A 490 1.21 -25.46 17.48
C ARG A 490 0.72 -24.58 16.32
N MET A 491 1.54 -23.65 15.88
CA MET A 491 1.79 -23.54 14.45
C MET A 491 3.29 -23.63 14.24
N SER A 492 3.74 -24.65 13.53
CA SER A 492 5.12 -24.79 13.09
C SER A 492 5.58 -23.51 12.39
N PHE A 493 6.89 -23.24 12.42
CA PHE A 493 7.52 -22.19 11.62
C PHE A 493 7.06 -22.24 10.14
N ALA A 494 6.78 -23.45 9.63
CA ALA A 494 6.18 -23.67 8.32
C ALA A 494 4.77 -23.07 8.17
N GLU A 495 3.87 -23.14 9.16
CA GLU A 495 2.48 -22.63 9.07
C GLU A 495 2.38 -21.11 9.23
N ARG A 496 3.27 -20.47 10.00
CA ARG A 496 3.37 -18.99 10.07
C ARG A 496 3.91 -18.41 8.77
N HIS A 497 4.90 -19.11 8.22
CA HIS A 497 5.43 -18.88 6.89
C HIS A 497 4.33 -19.13 5.85
N GLU A 498 3.53 -20.19 5.96
CA GLU A 498 2.43 -20.54 5.06
C GLU A 498 1.32 -19.50 5.03
N PHE A 499 0.93 -18.85 6.15
CA PHE A 499 -0.13 -17.83 6.14
C PHE A 499 0.28 -16.47 5.55
N GLN A 500 1.50 -15.99 5.83
CA GLN A 500 2.04 -14.80 5.17
C GLN A 500 2.39 -15.11 3.70
N ASN A 501 2.90 -16.31 3.43
CA ASN A 501 3.11 -16.82 2.08
C ASN A 501 1.80 -17.08 1.37
N GLU A 502 0.68 -17.38 2.03
CA GLU A 502 -0.60 -17.64 1.38
C GLU A 502 -1.11 -16.35 0.74
N ARG A 503 -1.04 -15.23 1.48
CA ARG A 503 -1.44 -13.93 0.94
C ARG A 503 -0.44 -13.41 -0.09
N ILE A 504 0.86 -13.55 0.16
CA ILE A 504 1.90 -13.16 -0.81
C ILE A 504 1.82 -14.03 -2.08
N SER A 505 1.58 -15.33 -1.94
CA SER A 505 1.38 -16.26 -3.07
C SER A 505 0.04 -16.05 -3.75
N ALA A 506 -1.00 -15.64 -3.04
CA ALA A 506 -2.26 -15.23 -3.65
C ALA A 506 -2.10 -13.94 -4.46
N ILE A 507 -1.30 -12.99 -3.96
CA ILE A 507 -0.93 -11.78 -4.72
C ILE A 507 -0.11 -12.18 -5.95
N ALA A 508 0.88 -13.07 -5.81
CA ALA A 508 1.67 -13.55 -6.94
C ALA A 508 0.80 -14.28 -7.98
N ARG A 509 -0.06 -15.22 -7.57
CA ARG A 509 -1.02 -15.90 -8.46
C ARG A 509 -1.99 -14.94 -9.12
N MET A 510 -2.46 -13.92 -8.40
CA MET A 510 -3.28 -12.86 -8.97
C MET A 510 -2.50 -12.06 -10.03
N GLU A 511 -1.25 -11.69 -9.75
CA GLU A 511 -0.38 -10.98 -10.70
C GLU A 511 -0.05 -11.81 -11.93
N ASP A 512 0.14 -13.12 -11.77
CA ASP A 512 0.31 -14.06 -12.88
C ASP A 512 -0.97 -14.18 -13.72
N ALA A 513 -2.14 -14.23 -13.07
CA ALA A 513 -3.43 -14.42 -13.72
C ALA A 513 -3.94 -13.17 -14.46
N LEU A 514 -3.77 -11.98 -13.86
CA LEU A 514 -4.26 -10.71 -14.41
C LEU A 514 -3.17 -9.94 -15.17
N GLY A 515 -1.90 -10.22 -14.90
CA GLY A 515 -0.76 -9.43 -15.36
C GLY A 515 -0.54 -8.19 -14.49
N PHE A 516 0.74 -7.85 -14.28
CA PHE A 516 1.18 -6.74 -13.44
C PHE A 516 0.48 -5.40 -13.75
N THR A 517 0.35 -5.04 -15.04
CA THR A 517 -0.25 -3.77 -15.47
C THR A 517 -1.72 -3.68 -15.06
N LEU A 518 -2.48 -4.78 -15.20
CA LEU A 518 -3.89 -4.79 -14.84
C LEU A 518 -4.08 -4.70 -13.33
N CYS A 519 -3.22 -5.35 -12.55
CA CYS A 519 -3.25 -5.27 -11.08
C CYS A 519 -3.08 -3.85 -10.53
N HIS A 520 -2.52 -2.92 -11.31
CA HIS A 520 -2.36 -1.51 -10.89
C HIS A 520 -3.50 -0.61 -11.36
N ILE A 521 -4.21 -0.99 -12.43
CA ILE A 521 -5.31 -0.21 -13.02
C ILE A 521 -6.66 -0.53 -12.36
N LEU A 522 -6.83 -1.74 -11.84
CA LEU A 522 -8.07 -2.17 -11.19
C LEU A 522 -8.32 -1.45 -9.86
N ASP A 523 -9.58 -1.37 -9.46
CA ASP A 523 -9.98 -0.84 -8.15
C ASP A 523 -9.46 -1.73 -7.00
N ASN A 524 -9.04 -1.09 -5.90
CA ASN A 524 -8.48 -1.77 -4.73
C ASN A 524 -9.46 -2.76 -4.08
N THR A 525 -10.76 -2.49 -4.15
CA THR A 525 -11.81 -3.36 -3.63
C THR A 525 -11.91 -4.63 -4.47
N LEU A 526 -11.92 -4.48 -5.80
CA LEU A 526 -11.94 -5.61 -6.74
C LEU A 526 -10.67 -6.46 -6.60
N LEU A 527 -9.50 -5.84 -6.49
CA LEU A 527 -8.22 -6.52 -6.22
C LEU A 527 -8.20 -7.22 -4.87
N GLY A 528 -8.83 -6.63 -3.84
CA GLY A 528 -9.00 -7.25 -2.53
C GLY A 528 -9.78 -8.55 -2.63
N PHE A 529 -10.95 -8.52 -3.27
CA PHE A 529 -11.78 -9.71 -3.47
C PHE A 529 -11.08 -10.78 -4.32
N PHE A 530 -10.36 -10.38 -5.36
CA PHE A 530 -9.60 -11.33 -6.20
C PHE A 530 -8.45 -11.97 -5.43
N THR A 531 -7.68 -11.20 -4.65
CA THR A 531 -6.63 -11.74 -3.78
C THR A 531 -7.21 -12.70 -2.75
N ASP A 532 -8.37 -12.38 -2.15
CA ASP A 532 -9.05 -13.27 -1.21
C ASP A 532 -9.50 -14.58 -1.87
N MET A 533 -10.04 -14.50 -3.09
CA MET A 533 -10.39 -15.67 -3.90
C MET A 533 -9.15 -16.55 -4.15
N GLU A 534 -8.03 -15.96 -4.60
CA GLU A 534 -6.77 -16.70 -4.85
C GLU A 534 -6.14 -17.27 -3.59
N ARG A 535 -6.34 -16.60 -2.45
CA ARG A 535 -5.85 -17.07 -1.15
C ARG A 535 -6.64 -18.28 -0.67
N ARG A 536 -7.96 -18.27 -0.86
CA ARG A 536 -8.87 -19.33 -0.38
C ARG A 536 -9.07 -20.47 -1.38
N SER A 537 -8.56 -20.33 -2.61
CA SER A 537 -8.61 -21.36 -3.67
C SER A 537 -7.25 -21.56 -4.34
N PRO A 538 -6.19 -21.94 -3.60
CA PRO A 538 -4.87 -22.18 -4.19
C PRO A 538 -4.91 -23.34 -5.20
N ASP A 539 -5.77 -24.33 -4.98
CA ASP A 539 -6.02 -25.46 -5.87
C ASP A 539 -7.51 -25.85 -5.85
N LYS A 540 -7.84 -26.87 -6.65
CA LYS A 540 -9.21 -27.35 -6.85
C LYS A 540 -9.80 -28.04 -5.61
N GLU A 541 -8.95 -28.59 -4.73
CA GLU A 541 -9.34 -29.38 -3.55
C GLU A 541 -9.75 -28.50 -2.36
N HIS A 542 -9.42 -27.20 -2.39
CA HIS A 542 -9.67 -26.24 -1.30
C HIS A 542 -10.88 -25.32 -1.51
N LEU A 543 -11.81 -25.67 -2.41
CA LEU A 543 -13.00 -24.86 -2.68
C LEU A 543 -14.00 -24.90 -1.52
N ASN A 544 -14.35 -23.73 -0.97
CA ASN A 544 -15.32 -23.60 0.10
C ASN A 544 -16.29 -22.42 -0.14
N ASN A 545 -17.28 -22.27 0.75
CA ASN A 545 -18.29 -21.21 0.65
C ASN A 545 -17.72 -19.78 0.62
N ALA A 546 -16.55 -19.55 1.21
CA ALA A 546 -15.92 -18.23 1.18
C ALA A 546 -15.43 -17.90 -0.23
N VAL A 547 -14.93 -18.88 -0.99
CA VAL A 547 -14.57 -18.71 -2.41
C VAL A 547 -15.79 -18.33 -3.24
N ILE A 548 -16.93 -18.98 -3.01
CA ILE A 548 -18.20 -18.66 -3.68
C ILE A 548 -18.65 -17.22 -3.35
N LEU A 549 -18.45 -16.77 -2.11
CA LEU A 549 -18.74 -15.40 -1.70
C LEU A 549 -17.82 -14.38 -2.38
N ASP A 550 -16.53 -14.71 -2.53
CA ASP A 550 -15.58 -13.85 -3.25
C ASP A 550 -15.95 -13.76 -4.73
N MET A 551 -16.26 -14.89 -5.39
CA MET A 551 -16.77 -14.91 -6.77
C MET A 551 -18.02 -14.05 -6.94
N TYR A 552 -18.95 -14.12 -5.98
CA TYR A 552 -20.14 -13.28 -5.97
C TYR A 552 -19.79 -11.79 -5.90
N ARG A 553 -18.90 -11.40 -4.98
CA ARG A 553 -18.47 -10.02 -4.78
C ARG A 553 -17.71 -9.47 -5.98
N ILE A 554 -16.86 -10.29 -6.61
CA ILE A 554 -16.12 -9.94 -7.83
C ILE A 554 -17.11 -9.70 -8.98
N LEU A 555 -18.00 -10.65 -9.27
CA LEU A 555 -18.99 -10.51 -10.34
C LEU A 555 -19.92 -9.32 -10.12
N GLU A 556 -20.38 -9.10 -8.89
CA GLU A 556 -21.18 -7.92 -8.54
C GLU A 556 -20.44 -6.62 -8.84
N SER A 557 -19.20 -6.50 -8.37
CA SER A 557 -18.36 -5.31 -8.59
C SER A 557 -18.09 -5.07 -10.08
N VAL A 558 -17.72 -6.13 -10.82
CA VAL A 558 -17.46 -6.04 -12.27
C VAL A 558 -18.70 -5.57 -13.03
N PHE A 559 -19.87 -6.20 -12.81
CA PHE A 559 -21.08 -5.80 -13.52
C PHE A 559 -21.53 -4.39 -13.18
N VAL A 560 -21.40 -3.96 -11.92
CA VAL A 560 -21.70 -2.57 -11.53
C VAL A 560 -20.82 -1.59 -12.29
N GLN A 561 -19.50 -1.80 -12.31
CA GLN A 561 -18.57 -0.93 -13.02
C GLN A 561 -18.82 -0.90 -14.53
N VAL A 562 -19.07 -2.06 -15.14
CA VAL A 562 -19.39 -2.12 -16.58
C VAL A 562 -20.69 -1.39 -16.89
N ASN A 563 -21.73 -1.55 -16.06
CA ASN A 563 -23.00 -0.85 -16.24
C ASN A 563 -22.87 0.68 -16.17
N GLU A 564 -21.91 1.20 -15.40
CA GLU A 564 -21.60 2.64 -15.39
C GLU A 564 -21.09 3.14 -16.75
N GLY A 565 -20.32 2.32 -17.47
CA GLY A 565 -19.74 2.67 -18.77
C GLY A 565 -20.68 2.45 -19.97
N LEU A 566 -21.81 1.77 -19.78
CA LEU A 566 -22.78 1.50 -20.85
C LEU A 566 -23.82 2.62 -21.00
N GLY A 567 -24.28 2.89 -22.21
CA GLY A 567 -25.32 3.90 -22.51
C GLY A 567 -26.76 3.43 -22.24
N ASP A 568 -27.73 4.35 -22.34
CA ASP A 568 -29.16 4.09 -22.07
C ASP A 568 -29.95 3.59 -23.30
N GLU A 569 -29.32 3.46 -24.47
CA GLU A 569 -29.95 3.14 -25.75
C GLU A 569 -30.79 1.86 -25.71
N ASN A 570 -30.31 0.85 -24.97
CA ASN A 570 -30.94 -0.46 -24.89
C ASN A 570 -31.80 -0.65 -23.63
N LYS A 571 -32.00 0.37 -22.81
CA LYS A 571 -32.58 0.25 -21.45
C LYS A 571 -34.00 -0.35 -21.41
N LYS A 572 -34.75 -0.28 -22.51
CA LYS A 572 -36.10 -0.85 -22.64
C LYS A 572 -36.15 -2.24 -23.29
N SER A 573 -35.00 -2.83 -23.61
CA SER A 573 -34.94 -4.12 -24.29
C SER A 573 -35.25 -5.27 -23.34
N ASP A 574 -35.85 -6.35 -23.84
CA ASP A 574 -35.94 -7.60 -23.08
C ASP A 574 -34.56 -8.29 -23.07
N TRP A 575 -33.94 -8.32 -21.89
CA TRP A 575 -32.64 -8.97 -21.68
C TRP A 575 -32.67 -10.46 -22.05
N ARG A 576 -33.82 -11.13 -21.92
CA ARG A 576 -33.95 -12.57 -22.24
C ARG A 576 -33.82 -12.80 -23.73
N GLU A 577 -34.53 -12.01 -24.53
CA GLU A 577 -34.46 -12.07 -25.98
C GLU A 577 -33.06 -11.71 -26.47
N LYS A 578 -32.43 -10.68 -25.90
CA LYS A 578 -31.06 -10.28 -26.23
C LYS A 578 -30.03 -11.36 -25.90
N ALA A 579 -30.10 -11.93 -24.70
CA ALA A 579 -29.19 -12.99 -24.29
C ALA A 579 -29.33 -14.24 -25.17
N ARG A 580 -30.56 -14.64 -25.53
CA ARG A 580 -30.78 -15.74 -26.49
C ARG A 580 -30.25 -15.39 -27.88
N SER A 581 -30.50 -14.18 -28.37
CA SER A 581 -30.04 -13.70 -29.68
C SER A 581 -28.51 -13.59 -29.77
N ALA A 582 -27.84 -13.33 -28.65
CA ALA A 582 -26.39 -13.37 -28.54
C ALA A 582 -25.83 -14.81 -28.47
N GLY A 583 -26.67 -15.79 -28.15
CA GLY A 583 -26.32 -17.22 -28.10
C GLY A 583 -25.90 -17.73 -26.72
N PHE A 584 -26.27 -17.03 -25.64
CA PHE A 584 -26.12 -17.54 -24.28
C PHE A 584 -27.10 -18.68 -24.01
N VAL A 585 -26.69 -19.63 -23.15
CA VAL A 585 -27.55 -20.75 -22.74
C VAL A 585 -28.51 -20.28 -21.64
N LEU A 586 -29.81 -20.33 -21.93
CA LEU A 586 -30.89 -19.99 -20.99
C LEU A 586 -31.91 -21.15 -20.84
N ASP A 587 -31.67 -22.29 -21.49
CA ASP A 587 -32.68 -23.32 -21.71
C ASP A 587 -32.77 -24.33 -20.55
N GLY A 588 -34.00 -24.55 -20.08
CA GLY A 588 -34.34 -25.34 -18.91
C GLY A 588 -34.37 -24.46 -17.65
N GLY A 589 -35.49 -23.78 -17.39
CA GLY A 589 -35.66 -22.75 -16.34
C GLY A 589 -35.28 -23.13 -14.90
N ALA A 590 -34.79 -24.35 -14.65
CA ALA A 590 -34.15 -24.78 -13.43
C ALA A 590 -32.73 -24.18 -13.25
N GLU A 591 -31.91 -24.07 -14.30
CA GLU A 591 -30.50 -23.64 -14.15
C GLU A 591 -30.35 -22.12 -14.02
N CYS A 592 -31.17 -21.35 -14.74
CA CYS A 592 -31.20 -19.88 -14.63
C CYS A 592 -32.25 -19.36 -13.65
N LYS A 593 -32.78 -20.23 -12.77
CA LYS A 593 -33.94 -19.91 -11.91
C LYS A 593 -33.72 -18.67 -11.06
N ALA A 594 -32.53 -18.51 -10.49
CA ALA A 594 -32.18 -17.41 -9.60
C ALA A 594 -32.15 -16.05 -10.31
N LEU A 595 -31.67 -16.01 -11.57
CA LEU A 595 -31.76 -14.83 -12.42
C LEU A 595 -33.21 -14.53 -12.82
N LEU A 596 -33.96 -15.56 -13.23
CA LEU A 596 -35.36 -15.42 -13.65
C LEU A 596 -36.31 -14.96 -12.53
N SER A 597 -35.99 -15.30 -11.27
CA SER A 597 -36.76 -14.89 -10.08
C SER A 597 -36.29 -13.57 -9.46
N THR A 598 -35.40 -12.82 -10.10
CA THR A 598 -34.90 -11.55 -9.57
C THR A 598 -36.03 -10.53 -9.51
N ASN A 599 -36.14 -9.80 -8.39
CA ASN A 599 -37.15 -8.78 -8.19
C ASN A 599 -36.98 -7.61 -9.19
N GLU A 600 -38.05 -7.24 -9.88
CA GLU A 600 -38.12 -6.15 -10.86
C GLU A 600 -37.63 -4.80 -10.30
N ASP A 601 -37.96 -4.47 -9.05
CA ASP A 601 -37.50 -3.24 -8.41
C ASP A 601 -35.97 -3.19 -8.30
N ARG A 602 -35.34 -4.34 -8.04
CA ARG A 602 -33.87 -4.43 -7.99
C ARG A 602 -33.25 -4.32 -9.37
N ILE A 603 -33.90 -4.88 -10.39
CA ILE A 603 -33.47 -4.73 -11.79
C ILE A 603 -33.53 -3.26 -12.19
N GLN A 604 -34.61 -2.55 -11.83
CA GLN A 604 -34.76 -1.13 -12.12
C GLN A 604 -33.67 -0.29 -11.42
N ILE A 605 -33.36 -0.57 -10.15
CA ILE A 605 -32.25 0.07 -9.42
C ILE A 605 -30.91 -0.17 -10.15
N ALA A 606 -30.67 -1.40 -10.63
CA ALA A 606 -29.45 -1.75 -11.36
C ALA A 606 -29.36 -1.04 -12.72
N LEU A 607 -30.48 -0.92 -13.47
CA LEU A 607 -30.57 -0.16 -14.72
C LEU A 607 -30.36 1.35 -14.53
N GLU A 608 -30.54 1.85 -13.30
CA GLU A 608 -30.20 3.20 -12.88
C GLU A 608 -28.75 3.34 -12.39
N ARG A 609 -27.92 2.29 -12.51
CA ARG A 609 -26.51 2.25 -12.09
C ARG A 609 -26.33 2.51 -10.59
N LYS A 610 -27.33 2.12 -9.80
CA LYS A 610 -27.26 2.19 -8.33
C LYS A 610 -26.86 0.84 -7.76
N PRO A 611 -26.27 0.80 -6.55
CA PRO A 611 -25.92 -0.44 -5.88
C PRO A 611 -27.12 -1.38 -5.79
N SER A 612 -26.96 -2.59 -6.30
CA SER A 612 -27.98 -3.64 -6.36
C SER A 612 -27.32 -5.00 -6.18
N SER A 613 -28.12 -6.07 -6.08
CA SER A 613 -27.57 -7.44 -5.99
C SER A 613 -26.92 -7.88 -7.30
N MET A 614 -25.88 -8.72 -7.24
CA MET A 614 -25.22 -9.35 -8.41
C MET A 614 -26.18 -9.77 -9.54
N ASN A 615 -27.30 -10.45 -9.23
CA ASN A 615 -28.26 -10.91 -10.24
C ASN A 615 -28.85 -9.74 -11.02
N ALA A 616 -29.22 -8.67 -10.31
CA ALA A 616 -29.80 -7.48 -10.89
C ALA A 616 -28.75 -6.69 -11.69
N ALA A 617 -27.51 -6.62 -11.19
CA ALA A 617 -26.39 -6.02 -11.93
C ALA A 617 -26.08 -6.80 -13.23
N CYS A 618 -26.10 -8.13 -13.19
CA CYS A 618 -25.93 -8.98 -14.38
C CYS A 618 -27.10 -8.80 -15.37
N ILE A 619 -28.35 -8.75 -14.89
CA ILE A 619 -29.51 -8.47 -15.77
C ILE A 619 -29.39 -7.08 -16.39
N ALA A 620 -29.03 -6.05 -15.62
CA ALA A 620 -28.81 -4.72 -16.15
C ALA A 620 -27.72 -4.72 -17.22
N PHE A 621 -26.63 -5.45 -17.04
CA PHE A 621 -25.58 -5.63 -18.04
C PHE A 621 -26.13 -6.27 -19.33
N LEU A 622 -26.89 -7.37 -19.23
CA LEU A 622 -27.51 -8.03 -20.38
C LEU A 622 -28.52 -7.12 -21.11
N THR A 623 -29.20 -6.24 -20.37
CA THR A 623 -30.13 -5.25 -20.93
C THR A 623 -29.38 -4.13 -21.66
N LEU A 624 -28.42 -3.48 -21.00
CA LEU A 624 -27.75 -2.26 -21.47
C LEU A 624 -26.75 -2.53 -22.61
N SER A 625 -26.05 -3.66 -22.57
CA SER A 625 -25.01 -4.02 -23.54
C SER A 625 -25.55 -4.18 -24.96
N ASP A 626 -24.82 -3.70 -25.97
CA ASP A 626 -25.20 -3.98 -27.36
C ASP A 626 -25.02 -5.48 -27.71
N ILE A 627 -25.65 -5.90 -28.82
CA ILE A 627 -25.61 -7.31 -29.23
C ILE A 627 -24.20 -7.78 -29.64
N LYS A 628 -23.32 -6.85 -30.05
CA LYS A 628 -21.96 -7.16 -30.48
C LYS A 628 -21.10 -7.52 -29.27
N LEU A 629 -21.12 -6.70 -28.23
CA LEU A 629 -20.45 -6.92 -26.95
C LEU A 629 -20.91 -8.24 -26.31
N LEU A 630 -22.22 -8.51 -26.33
CA LEU A 630 -22.79 -9.76 -25.82
C LEU A 630 -22.30 -10.99 -26.60
N LYS A 631 -22.19 -10.91 -27.94
CA LYS A 631 -21.66 -12.00 -28.77
C LYS A 631 -20.17 -12.24 -28.54
N GLU A 632 -19.38 -11.18 -28.39
CA GLU A 632 -17.96 -11.27 -28.05
C GLU A 632 -17.76 -11.94 -26.69
N LEU A 633 -18.52 -11.51 -25.68
CA LEU A 633 -18.46 -12.11 -24.35
C LEU A 633 -18.92 -13.58 -24.35
N LYS A 634 -20.00 -13.90 -25.06
CA LYS A 634 -20.49 -15.28 -25.21
C LYS A 634 -19.42 -16.23 -25.74
N ASN A 635 -18.51 -15.76 -26.60
CA ASN A 635 -17.44 -16.60 -27.13
C ASN A 635 -16.39 -16.96 -26.07
N LYS A 636 -16.28 -16.17 -24.99
CA LYS A 636 -15.43 -16.46 -23.83
C LYS A 636 -16.19 -17.22 -22.74
N TRP A 637 -17.44 -16.86 -22.45
CA TRP A 637 -18.22 -17.48 -21.37
C TRP A 637 -19.69 -17.69 -21.77
N ARG A 638 -19.95 -18.77 -22.53
CA ARG A 638 -21.29 -19.07 -23.08
C ARG A 638 -22.35 -19.38 -22.00
N THR A 639 -21.93 -19.94 -20.87
CA THR A 639 -22.79 -20.36 -19.74
C THR A 639 -22.97 -19.28 -18.68
N LEU A 640 -22.50 -18.05 -18.92
CA LEU A 640 -22.49 -16.96 -17.92
C LEU A 640 -23.83 -16.81 -17.15
N PRO A 641 -25.02 -16.73 -17.78
CA PRO A 641 -26.28 -16.63 -17.01
C PRO A 641 -26.57 -17.85 -16.13
N ALA A 642 -26.20 -19.06 -16.57
CA ALA A 642 -26.39 -20.27 -15.79
C ALA A 642 -25.42 -20.29 -14.58
N ASP A 643 -24.17 -19.88 -14.79
CA ASP A 643 -23.15 -19.89 -13.74
C ASP A 643 -23.35 -18.78 -12.70
N VAL A 644 -23.81 -17.60 -13.12
CA VAL A 644 -24.29 -16.55 -12.22
C VAL A 644 -25.44 -17.08 -11.36
N SER A 645 -26.42 -17.77 -11.95
CA SER A 645 -27.52 -18.38 -11.18
C SER A 645 -27.05 -19.48 -10.23
N TYR A 646 -26.04 -20.26 -10.64
CA TYR A 646 -25.42 -21.30 -9.84
C TYR A 646 -24.73 -20.73 -8.59
N ILE A 647 -23.90 -19.69 -8.74
CA ILE A 647 -23.25 -18.98 -7.61
C ILE A 647 -24.29 -18.43 -6.63
N VAL A 648 -25.37 -17.80 -7.13
CA VAL A 648 -26.42 -17.25 -6.27
C VAL A 648 -27.10 -18.33 -5.43
N ARG A 649 -27.40 -19.47 -6.05
CA ARG A 649 -28.02 -20.60 -5.36
C ARG A 649 -27.12 -21.09 -4.24
N LEU A 650 -25.82 -21.21 -4.49
CA LEU A 650 -24.84 -21.63 -3.48
C LEU A 650 -24.70 -20.61 -2.33
N ARG A 651 -24.89 -19.31 -2.59
CA ARG A 651 -24.92 -18.26 -1.55
C ARG A 651 -26.21 -18.29 -0.71
N GLY A 652 -27.35 -18.63 -1.32
CA GLY A 652 -28.70 -18.43 -0.76
C GLY A 652 -29.09 -19.36 0.40
N HIS A 653 -28.30 -20.39 0.68
CA HIS A 653 -28.47 -21.27 1.83
C HIS A 653 -27.38 -20.89 2.84
N GLY A 654 -27.74 -20.31 3.98
CA GLY A 654 -26.81 -20.01 5.08
C GLY A 654 -26.22 -21.26 5.76
N GLU A 655 -26.26 -22.40 5.09
CA GLU A 655 -25.73 -23.71 5.47
C GLU A 655 -24.89 -24.24 4.29
N ILE A 656 -23.82 -24.97 4.59
CA ILE A 656 -22.93 -25.56 3.59
C ILE A 656 -23.76 -26.51 2.70
N PRO A 657 -23.83 -26.30 1.37
CA PRO A 657 -24.43 -27.29 0.48
C PRO A 657 -23.71 -28.63 0.68
N ASP A 658 -24.44 -29.74 0.85
CA ASP A 658 -23.88 -31.08 1.10
C ASP A 658 -22.84 -31.54 0.05
N SER A 659 -22.82 -30.89 -1.12
CA SER A 659 -21.74 -31.01 -2.10
C SER A 659 -21.67 -29.77 -3.01
N ILE A 660 -20.46 -29.27 -3.25
CA ILE A 660 -20.14 -28.27 -4.27
C ILE A 660 -19.63 -29.01 -5.51
N ASP A 661 -20.04 -28.59 -6.71
CA ASP A 661 -19.43 -29.08 -7.94
C ASP A 661 -18.08 -28.36 -8.15
N GLU A 662 -17.02 -28.91 -7.58
CA GLU A 662 -15.67 -28.34 -7.61
C GLU A 662 -15.16 -28.12 -9.04
N ALA A 663 -15.52 -28.99 -9.98
CA ALA A 663 -15.13 -28.84 -11.38
C ALA A 663 -15.78 -27.61 -12.01
N ARG A 664 -17.08 -27.43 -11.80
CA ARG A 664 -17.80 -26.27 -12.30
C ARG A 664 -17.35 -24.97 -11.61
N VAL A 665 -17.13 -24.97 -10.29
CA VAL A 665 -16.66 -23.78 -9.58
C VAL A 665 -15.27 -23.36 -10.03
N TRP A 666 -14.36 -24.32 -10.26
CA TRP A 666 -13.02 -24.02 -10.79
C TRP A 666 -13.07 -23.44 -12.21
N GLU A 667 -13.94 -23.96 -13.07
CA GLU A 667 -14.17 -23.41 -14.41
C GLU A 667 -14.71 -21.97 -14.34
N ILE A 668 -15.65 -21.71 -13.42
CA ILE A 668 -16.17 -20.36 -13.19
C ILE A 668 -15.07 -19.41 -12.70
N LYS A 669 -14.13 -19.86 -11.84
CA LYS A 669 -12.96 -19.07 -11.43
C LYS A 669 -12.16 -18.58 -12.63
N ALA A 670 -11.82 -19.50 -13.55
CA ALA A 670 -11.07 -19.16 -14.76
C ALA A 670 -11.86 -18.17 -15.64
N HIS A 671 -13.16 -18.40 -15.83
CA HIS A 671 -14.00 -17.48 -16.59
C HIS A 671 -14.13 -16.09 -15.95
N ILE A 672 -14.09 -15.97 -14.62
CA ILE A 672 -14.05 -14.68 -13.91
C ILE A 672 -12.77 -13.91 -14.24
N THR A 673 -11.62 -14.58 -14.25
CA THR A 673 -10.35 -13.96 -14.67
C THR A 673 -10.44 -13.46 -16.11
N ASP A 674 -10.93 -14.30 -17.03
CA ASP A 674 -11.12 -13.92 -18.44
C ASP A 674 -12.10 -12.74 -18.60
N LEU A 675 -13.15 -12.69 -17.78
CA LEU A 675 -14.14 -11.62 -17.76
C LEU A 675 -13.52 -10.28 -17.37
N ILE A 676 -12.69 -10.28 -16.32
CA ILE A 676 -11.98 -9.08 -15.85
C ILE A 676 -11.04 -8.57 -16.94
N CYS A 677 -10.21 -9.44 -17.50
CA CYS A 677 -9.31 -9.07 -18.60
C CYS A 677 -10.09 -8.51 -19.81
N PHE A 678 -11.18 -9.17 -20.22
CA PHE A 678 -12.02 -8.73 -21.33
C PHE A 678 -12.61 -7.33 -21.14
N PHE A 679 -13.12 -7.02 -19.95
CA PHE A 679 -13.70 -5.70 -19.68
C PHE A 679 -12.65 -4.62 -19.47
N ALA A 680 -11.48 -4.98 -18.92
CA ALA A 680 -10.37 -4.06 -18.81
C ALA A 680 -9.80 -3.65 -20.18
N GLU A 681 -9.61 -4.60 -21.10
CA GLU A 681 -9.19 -4.34 -22.49
C GLU A 681 -10.13 -3.38 -23.21
N LYS A 682 -11.42 -3.39 -22.86
CA LYS A 682 -12.44 -2.52 -23.42
C LYS A 682 -12.61 -1.19 -22.66
N GLY A 683 -11.79 -0.94 -21.65
CA GLY A 683 -11.77 0.32 -20.89
C GLY A 683 -12.89 0.47 -19.86
N PHE A 684 -13.57 -0.62 -19.46
CA PHE A 684 -14.66 -0.55 -18.48
C PHE A 684 -14.19 -0.56 -17.02
N LEU A 685 -12.99 -1.09 -16.73
CA LEU A 685 -12.51 -1.35 -15.35
C LEU A 685 -11.33 -0.47 -14.91
N SER A 686 -11.05 0.63 -15.61
CA SER A 686 -9.95 1.55 -15.24
C SER A 686 -10.32 2.44 -14.06
N GLN A 687 -9.37 2.69 -13.15
CA GLN A 687 -9.46 3.79 -12.19
C GLN A 687 -9.80 5.10 -12.93
N LYS A 688 -10.95 5.70 -12.63
CA LYS A 688 -11.21 7.09 -13.00
C LYS A 688 -10.17 7.91 -12.27
N ASN A 689 -9.21 8.49 -13.01
CA ASN A 689 -8.19 9.39 -12.47
C ASN A 689 -8.85 10.37 -11.50
N VAL A 690 -8.58 10.17 -10.20
CA VAL A 690 -8.79 11.21 -9.21
C VAL A 690 -7.60 12.13 -9.40
N ASN A 691 -7.83 13.25 -10.10
CA ASN A 691 -6.90 14.39 -10.13
C ASN A 691 -6.53 14.82 -8.72
#